data_AF-K2MVS4-F1
#
_entry.id   AF-K2MVS4-F1
#
_cell.length_a   1.000
_cell.length_b   1.000
_cell.length_c   1.000
_cell.angle_alpha   90.00
_cell.angle_beta   90.00
_cell.angle_gamma   90.00
#
_symmetry.space_group_name_H-M   'P 1'
#
loop_
_entity.id
_entity.type
_entity.pdbx_description
1 polymer ?
#
loop_
_entity_poly.entity_id
_entity_poly.type
_entity_poly.pdbx_seq_one_letter_code
_entity_poly.pdbx_strand_id
1 'polypeptide(L)'
;MSGSVRNVTLANCTFLDGASLYVAGWRSDPLAGERADVLISGLESRTGGGVLVANRFPPGSRVTVVDSVLIAEARVAYRGAYDLGDASACLVVHKVKLTGSVLTIARTHVAAVFRDAVGVLVVGGVALSSRGALYLDGLLVQTALGLCVSVEGGVTASGGSVVAFFDSDFLLCKHAVSVCGAVRVSGSAVVLVRSDFALTEDYAVAFYSTVRLADGSMLLAKGNVHDGVSREMLYAAGAVTAVGSTLSFVRNRVLLPRMLSAGLSLSAGAHVRVACNVAGGRVLSTAEEYAAAGFGDAGGIDFAGCDDCDRDTHCYAPGTESVSTKGGVCVCACGSDGYGEACVPVGAPAVPPAVATASRMFVREGVTVESMFVVPAGASEVTLRHVLLDGVSPVLYVPWMARDGVRIVVQNVSLQNGAVLYVMGGGGLRGAGAAGSDGSGPVELSVCDVEALNGALVLTGTFPAGSVLTVTDSLLVATRPTPLVYLPGSQSSPYAPVLVLSGLRLVRSVLVVSDVALVTVMTGGRTVVVEGAVLELVGGGVALDAAVFGGDYALYASARVVALGDAVLRVSGSQVYAAHGLVFGSGVEASASAVVVNDNAGVLTDGALLALRGSASFVSGSWLSVRGNSVSGRLLSVPSHPRSAELAQSTLTLHGNAGSGPVVMDGTVALGNAGGKFVVGCLTLNRQALQPMEYRPAGIIGEFRPVACGVCDADVRCFAAATRAMSGSCRCRCAEGGYGRDCLPVYLPRVDGCNRTPEKPLLSHTETLTETRSLTPTWTPTPPTPSLSTTHYSPTHYSSTHYSSTHYS
;
A
#
# COMPACT_ATOMS: atom_id res chain seq x y z
N MET A 1 -29.13 25.31 -30.04
CA MET A 1 -29.38 26.23 -28.90
C MET A 1 -29.32 27.66 -29.42
N SER A 2 -30.35 28.48 -29.21
CA SER A 2 -30.37 29.91 -29.55
C SER A 2 -30.00 30.76 -28.33
N GLY A 3 -29.30 31.88 -28.51
CA GLY A 3 -28.90 32.81 -27.44
C GLY A 3 -27.38 32.92 -27.22
N SER A 4 -26.96 33.97 -26.51
CA SER A 4 -25.56 34.30 -26.22
C SER A 4 -24.93 33.45 -25.10
N VAL A 5 -25.73 32.85 -24.23
CA VAL A 5 -25.27 31.97 -23.15
C VAL A 5 -25.93 30.61 -23.30
N ARG A 6 -25.11 29.55 -23.31
CA ARG A 6 -25.58 28.16 -23.37
C ARG A 6 -25.26 27.47 -22.05
N ASN A 7 -26.27 27.21 -21.23
CA ASN A 7 -26.11 26.45 -19.99
C ASN A 7 -26.57 25.00 -20.22
N VAL A 8 -25.71 24.04 -19.90
CA VAL A 8 -25.98 22.60 -19.99
C VAL A 8 -25.57 21.96 -18.68
N THR A 9 -26.47 21.22 -18.05
CA THR A 9 -26.17 20.48 -16.81
C THR A 9 -26.60 19.03 -16.98
N LEU A 10 -25.67 18.10 -16.74
CA LEU A 10 -25.92 16.67 -16.59
C LEU A 10 -25.53 16.31 -15.15
N ALA A 11 -26.45 15.72 -14.40
CA ALA A 11 -26.24 15.35 -13.02
C ALA A 11 -26.65 13.89 -12.80
N ASN A 12 -25.83 13.12 -12.09
CA ASN A 12 -26.11 11.75 -11.63
C ASN A 12 -26.57 10.81 -12.76
N CYS A 13 -25.91 10.89 -13.91
CA CYS A 13 -26.22 10.05 -15.07
C CYS A 13 -25.45 8.72 -14.97
N THR A 14 -26.08 7.62 -15.39
CA THR A 14 -25.40 6.32 -15.53
C THR A 14 -25.35 5.92 -16.99
N PHE A 15 -24.15 5.61 -17.48
CA PHE A 15 -23.92 5.14 -18.85
C PHE A 15 -23.85 3.61 -18.86
N LEU A 16 -24.66 3.03 -19.74
CA LEU A 16 -24.75 1.59 -19.99
C LEU A 16 -24.26 1.29 -21.41
N ASP A 17 -23.86 0.05 -21.65
CA ASP A 17 -23.62 -0.51 -22.98
C ASP A 17 -22.66 0.33 -23.86
N GLY A 18 -21.58 0.85 -23.26
CA GLY A 18 -20.56 1.62 -23.97
C GLY A 18 -20.98 3.04 -24.39
N ALA A 19 -22.03 3.60 -23.79
CA ALA A 19 -22.47 4.96 -24.07
C ALA A 19 -21.36 6.00 -23.80
N SER A 20 -21.21 6.97 -24.71
CA SER A 20 -20.19 8.03 -24.61
C SER A 20 -20.79 9.42 -24.79
N LEU A 21 -20.29 10.39 -24.02
CA LEU A 21 -20.70 11.79 -24.06
C LEU A 21 -19.74 12.63 -24.89
N TYR A 22 -20.27 13.46 -25.77
CA TYR A 22 -19.49 14.38 -26.60
C TYR A 22 -19.87 15.83 -26.26
N VAL A 23 -18.94 16.57 -25.64
CA VAL A 23 -19.04 18.01 -25.39
C VAL A 23 -18.17 18.74 -26.42
N ALA A 24 -18.75 19.05 -27.56
CA ALA A 24 -18.07 19.72 -28.66
C ALA A 24 -18.34 21.23 -28.68
N GLY A 25 -17.29 22.03 -28.55
CA GLY A 25 -17.31 23.46 -28.81
C GLY A 25 -17.26 23.81 -30.31
N TRP A 26 -16.91 25.05 -30.60
CA TRP A 26 -16.91 25.59 -31.97
C TRP A 26 -15.70 25.13 -32.77
N ARG A 27 -15.91 24.77 -34.04
CA ARG A 27 -14.83 24.39 -34.97
C ARG A 27 -14.06 25.60 -35.50
N SER A 28 -14.73 26.74 -35.63
CA SER A 28 -14.19 28.04 -36.03
C SER A 28 -14.27 29.02 -34.87
N ASP A 29 -13.70 30.22 -35.03
CA ASP A 29 -13.78 31.23 -33.98
C ASP A 29 -15.25 31.69 -33.82
N PRO A 30 -15.81 31.65 -32.60
CA PRO A 30 -17.20 32.03 -32.32
C PRO A 30 -17.41 33.54 -32.47
N LEU A 31 -18.67 33.94 -32.67
CA LEU A 31 -19.04 35.36 -32.66
C LEU A 31 -18.81 35.95 -31.26
N ALA A 32 -18.43 37.23 -31.20
CA ALA A 32 -18.21 37.91 -29.93
C ALA A 32 -19.48 37.87 -29.05
N GLY A 33 -19.31 37.56 -27.77
CA GLY A 33 -20.39 37.50 -26.78
C GLY A 33 -21.07 36.14 -26.61
N GLU A 34 -20.69 35.11 -27.36
CA GLU A 34 -21.13 33.74 -27.09
C GLU A 34 -20.33 33.13 -25.91
N ARG A 35 -21.00 32.43 -24.98
CA ARG A 35 -20.35 31.61 -23.93
C ARG A 35 -21.10 30.31 -23.66
N ALA A 36 -20.40 29.29 -23.20
CA ALA A 36 -20.97 28.01 -22.79
C ALA A 36 -20.59 27.68 -21.34
N ASP A 37 -21.58 27.35 -20.52
CA ASP A 37 -21.44 26.82 -19.18
C ASP A 37 -21.95 25.37 -19.19
N VAL A 38 -21.05 24.40 -19.09
CA VAL A 38 -21.36 22.96 -19.12
C VAL A 38 -20.92 22.34 -17.79
N LEU A 39 -21.85 21.75 -17.06
CA LEU A 39 -21.60 21.03 -15.83
C LEU A 39 -22.01 19.56 -15.99
N ILE A 40 -21.07 18.65 -15.82
CA ILE A 40 -21.28 17.20 -15.74
C ILE A 40 -20.90 16.79 -14.33
N SER A 41 -21.85 16.34 -13.53
CA SER A 41 -21.65 15.96 -12.14
C SER A 41 -22.20 14.56 -11.87
N GLY A 42 -21.51 13.73 -11.09
CA GLY A 42 -22.05 12.42 -10.71
C GLY A 42 -22.20 11.43 -11.87
N LEU A 43 -21.42 11.56 -12.95
CA LEU A 43 -21.51 10.64 -14.08
C LEU A 43 -20.86 9.30 -13.73
N GLU A 44 -21.59 8.20 -13.87
CA GLU A 44 -21.06 6.85 -13.71
C GLU A 44 -21.07 6.08 -15.04
N SER A 45 -19.89 5.65 -15.50
CA SER A 45 -19.73 4.72 -16.61
C SER A 45 -18.90 3.54 -16.12
N ARG A 46 -19.47 2.33 -16.14
CA ARG A 46 -18.78 1.10 -15.67
C ARG A 46 -18.50 0.09 -16.78
N THR A 47 -19.08 0.28 -17.95
CA THR A 47 -19.06 -0.68 -19.06
C THR A 47 -18.48 -0.06 -20.34
N GLY A 48 -17.28 0.53 -20.24
CA GLY A 48 -16.51 0.95 -21.43
C GLY A 48 -17.06 2.17 -22.17
N GLY A 49 -17.88 3.00 -21.53
CA GLY A 49 -18.30 4.30 -22.03
C GLY A 49 -17.36 5.43 -21.59
N GLY A 50 -17.31 6.54 -22.33
CA GLY A 50 -16.39 7.64 -22.03
C GLY A 50 -16.95 9.05 -22.20
N VAL A 51 -16.11 10.05 -21.91
CA VAL A 51 -16.42 11.47 -22.05
C VAL A 51 -15.38 12.13 -22.93
N LEU A 52 -15.85 12.89 -23.92
CA LEU A 52 -14.99 13.64 -24.83
C LEU A 52 -15.33 15.13 -24.79
N VAL A 53 -14.34 15.96 -24.54
CA VAL A 53 -14.43 17.43 -24.64
C VAL A 53 -13.59 17.89 -25.81
N ALA A 54 -14.14 18.70 -26.72
CA ALA A 54 -13.46 19.03 -27.97
C ALA A 54 -13.62 20.47 -28.43
N ASN A 55 -12.69 20.87 -29.31
CA ASN A 55 -12.69 22.12 -30.07
C ASN A 55 -12.51 23.39 -29.19
N ARG A 56 -13.07 24.53 -29.64
CA ARG A 56 -12.81 25.86 -29.06
C ARG A 56 -13.95 26.30 -28.16
N PHE A 57 -13.59 26.96 -27.07
CA PHE A 57 -14.54 27.61 -26.17
C PHE A 57 -14.25 29.13 -26.10
N PRO A 58 -15.26 29.99 -26.34
CA PRO A 58 -15.10 31.45 -26.28
C PRO A 58 -14.88 32.00 -24.87
N PRO A 59 -14.28 33.20 -24.73
CA PRO A 59 -14.06 33.85 -23.43
C PRO A 59 -15.27 33.82 -22.50
N GLY A 60 -15.01 33.45 -21.25
CA GLY A 60 -16.04 33.31 -20.21
C GLY A 60 -16.74 31.96 -20.18
N SER A 61 -16.41 31.02 -21.08
CA SER A 61 -16.97 29.66 -21.04
C SER A 61 -16.36 28.81 -19.93
N ARG A 62 -17.17 27.91 -19.36
CA ARG A 62 -16.79 26.97 -18.31
C ARG A 62 -17.28 25.57 -18.66
N VAL A 63 -16.38 24.60 -18.65
CA VAL A 63 -16.72 23.18 -18.80
C VAL A 63 -16.19 22.45 -17.59
N THR A 64 -17.07 21.76 -16.87
CA THR A 64 -16.73 21.09 -15.62
C THR A 64 -17.23 19.65 -15.66
N VAL A 65 -16.31 18.69 -15.47
CA VAL A 65 -16.61 17.30 -15.14
C VAL A 65 -16.24 17.11 -13.67
N VAL A 66 -17.19 16.70 -12.83
CA VAL A 66 -16.97 16.63 -11.40
C VAL A 66 -17.64 15.41 -10.77
N ASP A 67 -17.09 14.88 -9.68
CA ASP A 67 -17.70 13.81 -8.88
C ASP A 67 -18.11 12.59 -9.73
N SER A 68 -17.30 12.25 -10.74
CA SER A 68 -17.65 11.25 -11.76
C SER A 68 -16.75 10.02 -11.70
N VAL A 69 -17.25 8.87 -12.15
CA VAL A 69 -16.53 7.59 -12.20
C VAL A 69 -16.61 7.03 -13.62
N LEU A 70 -15.46 6.88 -14.27
CA LEU A 70 -15.33 6.36 -15.64
C LEU A 70 -14.41 5.13 -15.64
N ILE A 71 -15.00 3.95 -15.72
CA ILE A 71 -14.30 2.66 -15.70
C ILE A 71 -14.49 1.97 -17.06
N ALA A 72 -13.38 1.59 -17.67
CA ALA A 72 -13.32 0.85 -18.92
C ALA A 72 -12.51 -0.44 -18.75
N GLU A 73 -13.23 -1.56 -18.78
CA GLU A 73 -12.66 -2.92 -18.82
C GLU A 73 -12.34 -3.37 -20.26
N ALA A 74 -12.89 -2.66 -21.26
CA ALA A 74 -12.65 -2.84 -22.68
C ALA A 74 -12.44 -1.49 -23.37
N ARG A 75 -11.99 -1.51 -24.64
CA ARG A 75 -11.74 -0.31 -25.43
C ARG A 75 -12.99 0.56 -25.56
N VAL A 76 -12.84 1.86 -25.32
CA VAL A 76 -13.87 2.89 -25.49
C VAL A 76 -13.79 3.42 -26.93
N ALA A 77 -14.83 3.16 -27.71
CA ALA A 77 -14.88 3.59 -29.11
C ALA A 77 -15.56 4.97 -29.25
N TYR A 78 -14.83 5.94 -29.76
CA TYR A 78 -15.39 7.21 -30.23
C TYR A 78 -15.63 7.15 -31.73
N ARG A 79 -16.64 7.88 -32.24
CA ARG A 79 -17.12 7.74 -33.63
C ARG A 79 -17.10 9.06 -34.39
N GLY A 80 -17.13 8.95 -35.72
CA GLY A 80 -17.30 10.09 -36.63
C GLY A 80 -16.06 11.00 -36.66
N ALA A 81 -16.26 12.31 -36.54
CA ALA A 81 -15.16 13.29 -36.59
C ALA A 81 -14.19 13.23 -35.39
N TYR A 82 -14.48 12.38 -34.41
CA TYR A 82 -13.71 12.18 -33.18
C TYR A 82 -13.23 10.73 -33.03
N ASP A 83 -13.24 9.97 -34.12
CA ASP A 83 -12.65 8.64 -34.16
C ASP A 83 -11.15 8.73 -33.80
N LEU A 84 -10.73 7.86 -32.89
CA LEU A 84 -9.38 7.81 -32.36
C LEU A 84 -8.53 6.72 -33.02
N GLY A 85 -9.10 5.98 -33.98
CA GLY A 85 -8.46 4.82 -34.60
C GLY A 85 -8.16 3.75 -33.56
N ASP A 86 -6.89 3.38 -33.42
CA ASP A 86 -6.46 2.34 -32.49
C ASP A 86 -6.34 2.83 -31.04
N ALA A 87 -6.42 4.14 -30.79
CA ALA A 87 -6.33 4.71 -29.44
C ALA A 87 -7.69 4.63 -28.71
N SER A 88 -7.65 4.48 -27.39
CA SER A 88 -8.85 4.35 -26.56
C SER A 88 -8.62 4.96 -25.17
N ALA A 89 -9.58 5.76 -24.70
CA ALA A 89 -9.53 6.35 -23.36
C ALA A 89 -10.91 6.63 -22.77
N CYS A 90 -10.99 6.58 -21.43
CA CYS A 90 -12.21 6.91 -20.69
C CYS A 90 -12.55 8.40 -20.81
N LEU A 91 -11.55 9.28 -20.75
CA LEU A 91 -11.71 10.72 -20.84
C LEU A 91 -10.82 11.27 -21.95
N VAL A 92 -11.41 12.02 -22.88
CA VAL A 92 -10.71 12.53 -24.06
C VAL A 92 -10.82 14.05 -24.15
N VAL A 93 -9.69 14.72 -24.36
CA VAL A 93 -9.59 16.14 -24.64
C VAL A 93 -9.09 16.32 -26.07
N HIS A 94 -9.97 16.65 -27.00
CA HIS A 94 -9.68 16.60 -28.43
C HIS A 94 -9.59 17.99 -29.07
N LYS A 95 -8.36 18.41 -29.42
CA LYS A 95 -8.03 19.69 -30.08
C LYS A 95 -8.63 20.89 -29.33
N VAL A 96 -8.46 20.90 -28.00
CA VAL A 96 -9.08 21.91 -27.14
C VAL A 96 -8.29 23.20 -27.15
N LYS A 97 -8.98 24.32 -27.42
CA LYS A 97 -8.45 25.67 -27.29
C LYS A 97 -9.30 26.48 -26.32
N LEU A 98 -8.70 26.94 -25.23
CA LEU A 98 -9.36 27.70 -24.18
C LEU A 98 -8.81 29.13 -24.20
N THR A 99 -9.60 30.06 -24.73
CA THR A 99 -9.26 31.50 -24.71
C THR A 99 -10.13 32.16 -23.65
N GLY A 100 -9.53 32.58 -22.53
CA GLY A 100 -10.27 33.12 -21.38
C GLY A 100 -11.38 32.19 -20.88
N SER A 101 -11.20 30.87 -21.04
CA SER A 101 -12.18 29.82 -20.71
C SER A 101 -11.55 28.80 -19.78
N VAL A 102 -12.37 28.06 -19.04
CA VAL A 102 -11.90 27.10 -18.05
C VAL A 102 -12.48 25.71 -18.34
N LEU A 103 -11.60 24.71 -18.42
CA LEU A 103 -11.95 23.29 -18.36
C LEU A 103 -11.51 22.74 -17.00
N THR A 104 -12.42 22.14 -16.26
CA THR A 104 -12.17 21.55 -14.96
C THR A 104 -12.58 20.10 -14.96
N ILE A 105 -11.68 19.22 -14.54
CA ILE A 105 -12.00 17.85 -14.18
C ILE A 105 -11.67 17.72 -12.70
N ALA A 106 -12.68 17.56 -11.86
CA ALA A 106 -12.52 17.57 -10.42
C ALA A 106 -13.11 16.31 -9.76
N ARG A 107 -12.48 15.78 -8.72
CA ARG A 107 -12.96 14.61 -7.94
C ARG A 107 -13.49 13.49 -8.83
N THR A 108 -12.74 13.18 -9.87
CA THR A 108 -13.17 12.24 -10.92
C THR A 108 -12.25 11.04 -10.91
N HIS A 109 -12.84 9.84 -10.83
CA HIS A 109 -12.12 8.58 -10.90
C HIS A 109 -12.16 8.02 -12.31
N VAL A 110 -10.99 7.77 -12.89
CA VAL A 110 -10.82 7.24 -14.24
C VAL A 110 -10.00 5.96 -14.15
N ALA A 111 -10.55 4.85 -14.60
CA ALA A 111 -9.82 3.59 -14.60
C ALA A 111 -9.95 2.86 -15.95
N ALA A 112 -8.82 2.48 -16.53
CA ALA A 112 -8.78 1.74 -17.78
C ALA A 112 -7.85 0.54 -17.63
N VAL A 113 -8.40 -0.67 -17.72
CA VAL A 113 -7.73 -1.90 -17.26
C VAL A 113 -7.58 -2.98 -18.34
N PHE A 114 -7.45 -2.54 -19.60
CA PHE A 114 -7.14 -3.36 -20.76
C PHE A 114 -5.74 -3.01 -21.30
N ARG A 115 -5.26 -3.80 -22.27
CA ARG A 115 -3.95 -3.59 -22.88
C ARG A 115 -3.87 -2.26 -23.63
N ASP A 116 -2.75 -1.55 -23.49
CA ASP A 116 -2.51 -0.22 -24.08
C ASP A 116 -3.54 0.83 -23.61
N ALA A 117 -4.10 0.64 -22.42
CA ALA A 117 -5.08 1.54 -21.84
C ALA A 117 -4.50 2.94 -21.62
N VAL A 118 -5.32 3.95 -21.95
CA VAL A 118 -5.09 5.34 -21.56
C VAL A 118 -6.26 5.79 -20.69
N GLY A 119 -5.99 6.35 -19.52
CA GLY A 119 -7.04 6.90 -18.65
C GLY A 119 -7.62 8.18 -19.26
N VAL A 120 -6.77 9.19 -19.39
CA VAL A 120 -7.06 10.49 -19.98
C VAL A 120 -6.18 10.69 -21.21
N LEU A 121 -6.80 10.89 -22.37
CA LEU A 121 -6.10 11.11 -23.64
C LEU A 121 -6.36 12.52 -24.16
N VAL A 122 -5.30 13.26 -24.40
CA VAL A 122 -5.35 14.55 -25.09
C VAL A 122 -4.89 14.35 -26.52
N VAL A 123 -5.73 14.65 -27.51
CA VAL A 123 -5.44 14.46 -28.94
C VAL A 123 -5.35 15.81 -29.64
N GLY A 124 -4.25 16.03 -30.37
CA GLY A 124 -4.01 17.27 -31.10
C GLY A 124 -3.57 18.45 -30.22
N GLY A 125 -3.18 18.16 -28.98
CA GLY A 125 -2.65 19.15 -28.02
C GLY A 125 -3.71 20.03 -27.35
N VAL A 126 -3.23 20.89 -26.45
CA VAL A 126 -4.02 21.88 -25.70
C VAL A 126 -3.41 23.26 -25.88
N ALA A 127 -4.24 24.24 -26.21
CA ALA A 127 -3.83 25.63 -26.36
C ALA A 127 -4.64 26.54 -25.42
N LEU A 128 -3.96 27.23 -24.51
CA LEU A 128 -4.52 28.16 -23.55
C LEU A 128 -4.02 29.58 -23.83
N SER A 129 -4.94 30.54 -23.87
CA SER A 129 -4.59 31.96 -24.04
C SER A 129 -5.51 32.87 -23.23
N SER A 130 -5.05 34.09 -22.97
CA SER A 130 -5.88 35.16 -22.40
C SER A 130 -6.55 34.75 -21.09
N ARG A 131 -5.78 34.23 -20.12
CA ARG A 131 -6.26 33.67 -18.84
C ARG A 131 -7.13 32.42 -19.00
N GLY A 132 -6.79 31.53 -19.94
CA GLY A 132 -7.43 30.22 -20.09
C GLY A 132 -6.85 29.20 -19.09
N ALA A 133 -7.66 28.24 -18.63
CA ALA A 133 -7.22 27.25 -17.66
C ALA A 133 -7.70 25.83 -17.92
N LEU A 134 -6.81 24.87 -17.68
CA LEU A 134 -7.10 23.44 -17.54
C LEU A 134 -6.78 23.03 -16.10
N TYR A 135 -7.81 22.72 -15.32
CA TYR A 135 -7.71 22.28 -13.93
C TYR A 135 -8.05 20.79 -13.82
N LEU A 136 -7.15 20.03 -13.22
CA LEU A 136 -7.32 18.64 -12.83
C LEU A 136 -7.18 18.59 -11.30
N ASP A 137 -8.28 18.47 -10.57
CA ASP A 137 -8.33 18.68 -9.12
C ASP A 137 -8.96 17.50 -8.41
N GLY A 138 -8.19 16.66 -7.73
CA GLY A 138 -8.71 15.39 -7.21
C GLY A 138 -8.99 14.37 -8.32
N LEU A 139 -8.15 14.34 -9.37
CA LEU A 139 -8.22 13.32 -10.41
C LEU A 139 -7.59 12.04 -9.88
N LEU A 140 -8.33 10.93 -9.91
CA LEU A 140 -7.83 9.61 -9.55
C LEU A 140 -7.72 8.80 -10.84
N VAL A 141 -6.52 8.35 -11.22
CA VAL A 141 -6.34 7.57 -12.44
C VAL A 141 -5.65 6.23 -12.17
N GLN A 142 -6.27 5.15 -12.62
CA GLN A 142 -5.68 3.82 -12.63
C GLN A 142 -5.57 3.31 -14.06
N THR A 143 -4.37 2.87 -14.45
CA THR A 143 -4.19 2.08 -15.68
C THR A 143 -3.39 0.84 -15.35
N ALA A 144 -3.69 -0.30 -15.96
CA ALA A 144 -2.97 -1.55 -15.67
C ALA A 144 -1.59 -1.56 -16.39
N LEU A 145 -0.65 -0.71 -15.95
CA LEU A 145 0.63 -0.40 -16.61
C LEU A 145 0.46 0.35 -17.95
N GLY A 146 -0.65 1.07 -18.10
CA GLY A 146 -0.94 1.93 -19.24
C GLY A 146 -0.50 3.38 -19.02
N LEU A 147 -0.97 4.30 -19.86
CA LEU A 147 -0.72 5.74 -19.65
C LEU A 147 -1.87 6.35 -18.88
N CYS A 148 -1.63 6.91 -17.70
CA CYS A 148 -2.72 7.54 -16.95
C CYS A 148 -3.20 8.81 -17.63
N VAL A 149 -2.28 9.72 -17.96
CA VAL A 149 -2.56 10.89 -18.83
C VAL A 149 -1.57 10.88 -19.98
N SER A 150 -2.06 10.77 -21.21
CA SER A 150 -1.24 10.93 -22.42
C SER A 150 -1.64 12.18 -23.20
N VAL A 151 -0.65 12.99 -23.56
CA VAL A 151 -0.83 14.17 -24.41
C VAL A 151 -0.17 13.95 -25.76
N GLU A 152 -0.99 13.53 -26.72
CA GLU A 152 -0.65 13.39 -28.14
C GLU A 152 -0.74 14.74 -28.84
N GLY A 153 0.33 15.53 -28.71
CA GLY A 153 0.45 16.87 -29.26
C GLY A 153 1.19 17.81 -28.32
N GLY A 154 1.26 19.09 -28.68
CA GLY A 154 1.92 20.11 -27.86
C GLY A 154 0.98 20.72 -26.81
N VAL A 155 1.56 21.27 -25.75
CA VAL A 155 0.86 22.12 -24.78
C VAL A 155 1.34 23.55 -24.99
N THR A 156 0.43 24.49 -25.25
CA THR A 156 0.76 25.91 -25.33
C THR A 156 -0.06 26.70 -24.32
N ALA A 157 0.59 27.53 -23.52
CA ALA A 157 -0.07 28.40 -22.55
C ALA A 157 0.52 29.82 -22.63
N SER A 158 -0.36 30.81 -22.79
CA SER A 158 0.04 32.21 -22.96
C SER A 158 -0.87 33.20 -22.24
N GLY A 159 -0.36 34.37 -21.89
CA GLY A 159 -1.17 35.49 -21.40
C GLY A 159 -1.92 35.19 -20.10
N GLY A 160 -1.19 34.74 -19.07
CA GLY A 160 -1.74 34.42 -17.74
C GLY A 160 -2.55 33.12 -17.69
N SER A 161 -2.23 32.14 -18.54
CA SER A 161 -2.96 30.86 -18.59
C SER A 161 -2.36 29.80 -17.65
N VAL A 162 -3.14 28.76 -17.33
CA VAL A 162 -2.76 27.75 -16.32
C VAL A 162 -3.09 26.33 -16.76
N VAL A 163 -2.11 25.43 -16.66
CA VAL A 163 -2.36 23.98 -16.61
C VAL A 163 -2.03 23.52 -15.20
N ALA A 164 -2.98 22.93 -14.49
CA ALA A 164 -2.76 22.56 -13.10
C ALA A 164 -3.32 21.18 -12.74
N PHE A 165 -2.52 20.43 -11.99
CA PHE A 165 -2.90 19.23 -11.27
C PHE A 165 -2.81 19.52 -9.77
N PHE A 166 -3.92 19.32 -9.06
CA PHE A 166 -4.02 19.45 -7.62
C PHE A 166 -4.56 18.14 -7.05
N ASP A 167 -4.00 17.72 -5.91
CA ASP A 167 -4.54 16.62 -5.08
C ASP A 167 -4.91 15.36 -5.88
N SER A 168 -4.14 15.04 -6.92
CA SER A 168 -4.45 13.98 -7.89
C SER A 168 -3.61 12.74 -7.63
N ASP A 169 -4.22 11.56 -7.72
CA ASP A 169 -3.54 10.29 -7.46
C ASP A 169 -3.50 9.43 -8.73
N PHE A 170 -2.33 8.88 -9.00
CA PHE A 170 -2.05 8.06 -10.19
C PHE A 170 -1.49 6.71 -9.73
N LEU A 171 -2.12 5.60 -10.13
CA LEU A 171 -1.72 4.26 -9.69
C LEU A 171 -1.47 3.33 -10.87
N LEU A 172 -0.40 2.55 -10.75
CA LEU A 172 -0.02 1.48 -11.68
C LEU A 172 0.18 1.98 -13.11
N CYS A 173 0.46 3.26 -13.29
CA CYS A 173 0.68 3.83 -14.61
C CYS A 173 2.10 3.50 -15.10
N LYS A 174 2.30 3.29 -16.40
CA LYS A 174 3.62 3.40 -17.01
C LYS A 174 4.20 4.81 -16.81
N HIS A 175 3.40 5.81 -17.16
CA HIS A 175 3.60 7.21 -16.81
C HIS A 175 2.32 7.80 -16.24
N ALA A 176 2.43 8.58 -15.17
CA ALA A 176 1.29 9.32 -14.64
C ALA A 176 0.85 10.41 -15.64
N VAL A 177 1.82 11.19 -16.12
CA VAL A 177 1.61 12.20 -17.17
C VAL A 177 2.69 12.08 -18.23
N SER A 178 2.30 11.89 -19.49
CA SER A 178 3.20 11.85 -20.64
C SER A 178 2.80 12.90 -21.68
N VAL A 179 3.79 13.63 -22.22
CA VAL A 179 3.58 14.64 -23.26
C VAL A 179 4.50 14.36 -24.44
N CYS A 180 3.91 14.00 -25.57
CA CYS A 180 4.63 13.63 -26.78
C CYS A 180 5.07 14.85 -27.62
N GLY A 181 4.41 16.00 -27.49
CA GLY A 181 4.74 17.23 -28.23
C GLY A 181 5.44 18.32 -27.41
N ALA A 182 5.78 19.42 -28.07
CA ALA A 182 6.47 20.53 -27.42
C ALA A 182 5.58 21.27 -26.42
N VAL A 183 6.13 21.57 -25.23
CA VAL A 183 5.49 22.41 -24.21
C VAL A 183 6.03 23.83 -24.33
N ARG A 184 5.16 24.81 -24.56
CA ARG A 184 5.51 26.24 -24.66
C ARG A 184 4.65 27.07 -23.72
N VAL A 185 5.28 27.69 -22.73
CA VAL A 185 4.62 28.50 -21.71
C VAL A 185 5.23 29.90 -21.77
N SER A 186 4.39 30.93 -21.94
CA SER A 186 4.79 32.34 -21.98
C SER A 186 3.88 33.17 -21.06
N GLY A 187 4.45 33.87 -20.08
CA GLY A 187 3.72 34.59 -19.03
C GLY A 187 2.59 33.77 -18.41
N SER A 188 2.82 32.49 -18.17
CA SER A 188 1.79 31.50 -17.77
C SER A 188 2.37 30.45 -16.81
N ALA A 189 1.54 29.56 -16.27
CA ALA A 189 1.98 28.58 -15.28
C ALA A 189 1.59 27.13 -15.61
N VAL A 190 2.49 26.20 -15.29
CA VAL A 190 2.23 24.75 -15.20
C VAL A 190 2.46 24.32 -13.77
N VAL A 191 1.47 23.68 -13.16
CA VAL A 191 1.43 23.47 -11.71
C VAL A 191 1.09 22.00 -11.40
N LEU A 192 1.89 21.37 -10.55
CA LEU A 192 1.73 20.01 -10.03
C LEU A 192 1.82 20.08 -8.52
N VAL A 193 0.69 19.99 -7.81
CA VAL A 193 0.64 20.22 -6.36
C VAL A 193 -0.05 19.05 -5.67
N ARG A 194 0.58 18.53 -4.62
CA ARG A 194 0.09 17.41 -3.78
C ARG A 194 -0.40 16.21 -4.59
N SER A 195 0.27 15.90 -5.70
CA SER A 195 -0.07 14.72 -6.50
C SER A 195 0.73 13.50 -6.03
N ASP A 196 0.08 12.33 -6.01
CA ASP A 196 0.69 11.05 -5.67
C ASP A 196 0.88 10.19 -6.93
N PHE A 197 2.11 9.74 -7.16
CA PHE A 197 2.51 8.92 -8.30
C PHE A 197 2.90 7.54 -7.78
N ALA A 198 1.88 6.70 -7.60
CA ALA A 198 1.98 5.39 -6.97
C ALA A 198 2.31 4.29 -8.00
N LEU A 199 3.41 3.56 -7.77
CA LEU A 199 3.84 2.39 -8.52
C LEU A 199 3.97 2.64 -10.02
N THR A 200 4.60 3.75 -10.41
CA THR A 200 4.84 4.02 -11.82
C THR A 200 5.91 3.08 -12.39
N GLU A 201 5.66 2.50 -13.56
CA GLU A 201 6.61 1.56 -14.19
C GLU A 201 7.90 2.26 -14.64
N ASP A 202 7.76 3.46 -15.21
CA ASP A 202 8.85 4.33 -15.62
C ASP A 202 8.79 5.66 -14.83
N TYR A 203 8.79 6.80 -15.53
CA TYR A 203 8.75 8.14 -14.96
C TYR A 203 7.33 8.53 -14.53
N ALA A 204 7.19 9.33 -13.46
CA ALA A 204 5.89 9.92 -13.13
C ALA A 204 5.45 10.93 -14.20
N VAL A 205 6.30 11.91 -14.53
CA VAL A 205 6.05 12.92 -15.56
C VAL A 205 7.11 12.82 -16.65
N ALA A 206 6.69 12.60 -17.90
CA ALA A 206 7.58 12.45 -19.04
C ALA A 206 7.27 13.46 -20.15
N PHE A 207 8.25 14.29 -20.51
CA PHE A 207 8.21 15.16 -21.68
C PHE A 207 9.11 14.58 -22.78
N TYR A 208 8.53 14.12 -23.88
CA TYR A 208 9.30 13.55 -25.00
C TYR A 208 9.79 14.58 -26.02
N SER A 209 9.50 15.86 -25.80
CA SER A 209 9.92 16.97 -26.66
C SER A 209 10.52 18.11 -25.83
N THR A 210 10.75 19.27 -26.46
CA THR A 210 11.29 20.45 -25.79
C THR A 210 10.25 21.10 -24.87
N VAL A 211 10.68 21.52 -23.68
CA VAL A 211 9.91 22.36 -22.77
C VAL A 211 10.51 23.77 -22.81
N ARG A 212 9.69 24.79 -23.13
CA ARG A 212 10.12 26.19 -23.18
C ARG A 212 9.27 27.06 -22.25
N LEU A 213 9.92 27.76 -21.33
CA LEU A 213 9.33 28.74 -20.43
C LEU A 213 9.89 30.14 -20.78
N ALA A 214 9.00 31.11 -21.01
CA ALA A 214 9.36 32.48 -21.34
C ALA A 214 8.49 33.52 -20.62
N ASP A 215 8.93 34.78 -20.62
CA ASP A 215 8.13 35.95 -20.21
C ASP A 215 7.55 35.85 -18.79
N GLY A 216 8.35 35.43 -17.80
CA GLY A 216 7.86 35.29 -16.41
C GLY A 216 7.03 34.03 -16.16
N SER A 217 7.20 32.99 -16.98
CA SER A 217 6.49 31.72 -16.79
C SER A 217 6.99 30.94 -15.59
N MET A 218 6.15 30.03 -15.08
CA MET A 218 6.50 29.17 -13.95
C MET A 218 6.13 27.70 -14.21
N LEU A 219 7.05 26.79 -13.88
CA LEU A 219 6.74 25.39 -13.62
C LEU A 219 6.88 25.14 -12.12
N LEU A 220 5.78 24.85 -11.43
CA LEU A 220 5.74 24.61 -9.99
C LEU A 220 5.40 23.15 -9.70
N ALA A 221 6.31 22.42 -9.04
CA ALA A 221 6.07 21.10 -8.50
C ALA A 221 6.17 21.16 -6.96
N LYS A 222 5.05 21.04 -6.25
CA LYS A 222 4.98 21.25 -4.80
C LYS A 222 4.28 20.11 -4.08
N GLY A 223 4.97 19.48 -3.12
CA GLY A 223 4.37 18.48 -2.24
C GLY A 223 3.99 17.17 -2.92
N ASN A 224 4.57 16.86 -4.09
CA ASN A 224 4.28 15.61 -4.79
C ASN A 224 5.02 14.43 -4.18
N VAL A 225 4.46 13.23 -4.32
CA VAL A 225 5.07 11.98 -3.87
C VAL A 225 5.24 11.05 -5.05
N HIS A 226 6.41 10.44 -5.18
CA HIS A 226 6.69 9.42 -6.19
C HIS A 226 7.38 8.23 -5.53
N ASP A 227 6.67 7.10 -5.49
CA ASP A 227 7.16 5.86 -4.89
C ASP A 227 7.59 4.82 -5.94
N GLY A 228 7.66 5.23 -7.21
CA GLY A 228 8.27 4.42 -8.27
C GLY A 228 9.77 4.20 -8.03
N VAL A 229 10.22 2.98 -8.30
CA VAL A 229 11.62 2.57 -8.06
C VAL A 229 12.44 2.42 -9.34
N SER A 230 11.81 2.48 -10.51
CA SER A 230 12.48 2.23 -11.79
C SER A 230 13.21 3.45 -12.34
N ARG A 231 12.58 4.64 -12.24
CA ARG A 231 13.02 5.88 -12.89
C ARG A 231 12.69 7.10 -12.04
N GLU A 232 13.26 8.25 -12.39
CA GLU A 232 13.05 9.53 -11.69
C GLU A 232 11.61 10.06 -11.80
N MET A 233 11.26 11.04 -10.95
CA MET A 233 9.92 11.65 -10.95
C MET A 233 9.63 12.42 -12.24
N LEU A 234 10.57 13.23 -12.72
CA LEU A 234 10.37 14.01 -13.95
C LEU A 234 11.49 13.76 -14.96
N TYR A 235 11.08 13.48 -16.18
CA TYR A 235 11.95 13.26 -17.32
C TYR A 235 11.63 14.22 -18.46
N ALA A 236 12.68 14.75 -19.09
CA ALA A 236 12.58 15.48 -20.34
C ALA A 236 13.62 14.95 -21.34
N ALA A 237 13.14 14.39 -22.45
CA ALA A 237 13.98 13.93 -23.55
C ALA A 237 14.63 15.11 -24.30
N GLY A 238 13.88 16.21 -24.45
CA GLY A 238 14.38 17.46 -25.02
C GLY A 238 14.93 18.41 -23.97
N ALA A 239 15.60 19.48 -24.42
CA ALA A 239 16.05 20.55 -23.53
C ALA A 239 14.86 21.25 -22.87
N VAL A 240 15.00 21.52 -21.57
CA VAL A 240 14.12 22.40 -20.80
C VAL A 240 14.77 23.78 -20.78
N THR A 241 14.24 24.70 -21.58
CA THR A 241 14.78 26.06 -21.71
C THR A 241 13.93 27.05 -20.92
N ALA A 242 14.56 27.90 -20.13
CA ALA A 242 13.87 28.97 -19.41
C ALA A 242 14.51 30.33 -19.70
N VAL A 243 13.68 31.32 -20.02
CA VAL A 243 14.06 32.72 -20.25
C VAL A 243 13.22 33.62 -19.37
N GLY A 244 13.87 34.35 -18.44
CA GLY A 244 13.14 35.19 -17.49
C GLY A 244 12.06 34.45 -16.70
N SER A 245 12.23 33.14 -16.44
CA SER A 245 11.19 32.22 -15.98
C SER A 245 11.69 31.32 -14.84
N THR A 246 10.78 30.76 -14.06
CA THR A 246 11.11 30.00 -12.85
C THR A 246 10.71 28.53 -12.95
N LEU A 247 11.63 27.63 -12.61
CA LEU A 247 11.31 26.24 -12.26
C LEU A 247 11.39 26.12 -10.75
N SER A 248 10.30 25.74 -10.09
CA SER A 248 10.25 25.62 -8.64
C SER A 248 9.84 24.23 -8.20
N PHE A 249 10.63 23.64 -7.29
CA PHE A 249 10.39 22.32 -6.73
C PHE A 249 10.46 22.36 -5.20
N VAL A 250 9.33 22.09 -4.55
CA VAL A 250 9.20 22.29 -3.11
C VAL A 250 8.56 21.09 -2.45
N ARG A 251 9.17 20.54 -1.39
CA ARG A 251 8.59 19.46 -0.56
C ARG A 251 8.17 18.22 -1.34
N ASN A 252 8.77 17.97 -2.51
CA ASN A 252 8.53 16.73 -3.24
C ASN A 252 9.30 15.58 -2.57
N ARG A 253 8.75 14.38 -2.60
CA ARG A 253 9.37 13.18 -2.02
C ARG A 253 9.51 12.10 -3.07
N VAL A 254 10.71 11.56 -3.23
CA VAL A 254 11.01 10.46 -4.15
C VAL A 254 11.87 9.39 -3.46
N LEU A 255 11.69 8.13 -3.86
CA LEU A 255 12.50 7.02 -3.33
C LEU A 255 13.92 7.00 -3.90
N LEU A 256 14.10 7.42 -5.15
CA LEU A 256 15.41 7.39 -5.81
C LEU A 256 16.32 8.56 -5.36
N PRO A 257 17.65 8.41 -5.39
CA PRO A 257 18.57 9.52 -5.11
C PRO A 257 18.48 10.68 -6.10
N ARG A 258 17.98 10.41 -7.32
CA ARG A 258 17.69 11.41 -8.35
C ARG A 258 16.19 11.66 -8.45
N MET A 259 15.83 12.93 -8.62
CA MET A 259 14.45 13.39 -8.81
C MET A 259 14.17 13.80 -10.25
N LEU A 260 15.18 14.34 -10.95
CA LEU A 260 15.06 14.88 -12.29
C LEU A 260 16.03 14.20 -13.26
N SER A 261 15.55 13.94 -14.46
CA SER A 261 16.34 13.50 -15.61
C SER A 261 16.03 14.40 -16.80
N ALA A 262 16.65 15.58 -16.82
CA ALA A 262 16.40 16.61 -17.82
C ALA A 262 17.66 17.45 -18.08
N GLY A 263 17.87 17.88 -19.33
CA GLY A 263 18.87 18.89 -19.68
C GLY A 263 18.30 20.30 -19.50
N LEU A 264 18.75 21.03 -18.49
CA LEU A 264 18.31 22.40 -18.22
C LEU A 264 19.20 23.41 -18.98
N SER A 265 18.58 24.39 -19.64
CA SER A 265 19.25 25.51 -20.29
C SER A 265 18.61 26.82 -19.83
N LEU A 266 19.29 27.51 -18.92
CA LEU A 266 18.81 28.73 -18.28
C LEU A 266 19.48 29.94 -18.92
N SER A 267 18.70 30.93 -19.34
CA SER A 267 19.23 32.23 -19.79
C SER A 267 19.11 33.28 -18.69
N ALA A 268 19.55 34.52 -18.96
CA ALA A 268 19.43 35.63 -18.03
C ALA A 268 18.00 35.78 -17.47
N GLY A 269 17.91 35.93 -16.14
CA GLY A 269 16.64 36.04 -15.38
C GLY A 269 15.88 34.73 -15.20
N ALA A 270 16.42 33.58 -15.63
CA ALA A 270 15.83 32.27 -15.34
C ALA A 270 16.37 31.69 -14.02
N HIS A 271 15.50 31.01 -13.28
CA HIS A 271 15.79 30.53 -11.93
C HIS A 271 15.35 29.08 -11.74
N VAL A 272 16.16 28.29 -11.03
CA VAL A 272 15.78 26.99 -10.49
C VAL A 272 15.71 27.13 -8.98
N ARG A 273 14.49 27.20 -8.43
CA ARG A 273 14.22 27.35 -7.00
C ARG A 273 13.85 26.03 -6.37
N VAL A 274 14.48 25.69 -5.26
CA VAL A 274 14.28 24.41 -4.59
C VAL A 274 14.19 24.58 -3.08
N ALA A 275 13.26 23.86 -2.46
CA ALA A 275 13.12 23.87 -1.00
C ALA A 275 12.60 22.54 -0.44
N CYS A 276 13.26 22.02 0.59
CA CYS A 276 12.77 20.92 1.42
C CYS A 276 12.36 19.62 0.67
N ASN A 277 13.01 19.30 -0.45
CA ASN A 277 12.72 18.06 -1.17
C ASN A 277 13.40 16.87 -0.50
N VAL A 278 12.80 15.69 -0.61
CA VAL A 278 13.33 14.42 -0.11
C VAL A 278 13.65 13.52 -1.28
N ALA A 279 14.90 13.05 -1.38
CA ALA A 279 15.33 12.09 -2.40
C ALA A 279 16.24 11.04 -1.78
N GLY A 280 16.05 9.76 -2.12
CA GLY A 280 16.84 8.67 -1.55
C GLY A 280 16.68 8.53 -0.02
N GLY A 281 15.52 8.93 0.51
CA GLY A 281 15.24 8.90 1.96
C GLY A 281 15.89 10.02 2.79
N ARG A 282 16.55 11.00 2.16
CA ARG A 282 17.15 12.17 2.84
C ARG A 282 16.51 13.48 2.38
N VAL A 283 16.38 14.42 3.31
CA VAL A 283 16.03 15.81 2.98
C VAL A 283 17.25 16.46 2.35
N LEU A 284 17.09 17.05 1.16
CA LEU A 284 18.15 17.75 0.45
C LEU A 284 18.31 19.15 1.03
N SER A 285 19.53 19.49 1.42
CA SER A 285 19.86 20.69 2.19
C SER A 285 21.00 21.54 1.63
N THR A 286 21.62 21.14 0.52
CA THR A 286 22.63 21.97 -0.18
C THR A 286 22.44 21.98 -1.69
N ALA A 287 22.98 22.99 -2.36
CA ALA A 287 22.92 23.12 -3.82
C ALA A 287 23.60 21.93 -4.54
N GLU A 288 24.68 21.38 -3.99
CA GLU A 288 25.37 20.20 -4.52
C GLU A 288 24.50 18.95 -4.43
N GLU A 289 23.75 18.78 -3.33
CA GLU A 289 22.81 17.67 -3.19
C GLU A 289 21.67 17.78 -4.22
N TYR A 290 21.17 18.98 -4.48
CA TYR A 290 20.19 19.23 -5.53
C TYR A 290 20.78 18.99 -6.93
N ALA A 291 22.01 19.44 -7.21
CA ALA A 291 22.69 19.14 -8.46
C ALA A 291 22.82 17.63 -8.68
N ALA A 292 23.23 16.88 -7.64
CA ALA A 292 23.30 15.41 -7.67
C ALA A 292 21.92 14.76 -7.90
N ALA A 293 20.85 15.37 -7.38
CA ALA A 293 19.47 14.95 -7.59
C ALA A 293 18.90 15.30 -8.99
N GLY A 294 19.68 15.97 -9.85
CA GLY A 294 19.35 16.21 -11.26
C GLY A 294 18.89 17.63 -11.60
N PHE A 295 19.04 18.59 -10.69
CA PHE A 295 18.57 19.99 -10.86
C PHE A 295 19.52 20.89 -11.67
N GLY A 296 20.47 20.32 -12.41
CA GLY A 296 21.47 21.07 -13.17
C GLY A 296 22.70 21.43 -12.33
N ASP A 297 23.37 22.53 -12.68
CA ASP A 297 24.62 22.97 -12.04
C ASP A 297 24.36 23.67 -10.70
N ALA A 298 25.09 23.28 -9.65
CA ALA A 298 24.91 23.79 -8.29
C ALA A 298 24.96 25.33 -8.20
N GLY A 299 25.82 25.98 -8.98
CA GLY A 299 25.96 27.45 -9.00
C GLY A 299 24.76 28.20 -9.59
N GLY A 300 23.83 27.51 -10.26
CA GLY A 300 22.61 28.08 -10.82
C GLY A 300 21.33 27.73 -10.05
N ILE A 301 21.46 27.12 -8.86
CA ILE A 301 20.35 26.67 -8.03
C ILE A 301 20.12 27.65 -6.88
N ASP A 302 18.91 28.22 -6.82
CA ASP A 302 18.43 29.04 -5.72
C ASP A 302 17.83 28.11 -4.65
N PHE A 303 18.61 27.79 -3.62
CA PHE A 303 18.19 26.90 -2.53
C PHE A 303 17.64 27.68 -1.33
N ALA A 304 16.54 27.17 -0.76
CA ALA A 304 15.98 27.63 0.51
C ALA A 304 15.78 26.47 1.50
N GLY A 305 15.94 26.74 2.79
CA GLY A 305 15.73 25.78 3.88
C GLY A 305 14.27 25.37 4.04
N CYS A 306 14.02 24.33 4.83
CA CYS A 306 12.64 23.83 5.06
C CYS A 306 11.73 24.81 5.79
N ASP A 307 12.31 25.69 6.61
CA ASP A 307 11.60 26.70 7.41
C ASP A 307 11.42 28.02 6.66
N ASP A 308 12.09 28.18 5.51
CA ASP A 308 11.98 29.38 4.70
C ASP A 308 10.68 29.37 3.92
N CYS A 309 9.91 30.45 4.05
CA CYS A 309 8.68 30.67 3.30
C CYS A 309 8.89 31.85 2.35
N ASP A 310 9.42 31.52 1.18
CA ASP A 310 9.65 32.48 0.11
C ASP A 310 8.52 32.44 -0.93
N ARG A 311 8.10 33.63 -1.36
CA ARG A 311 7.02 33.84 -2.34
C ARG A 311 7.34 33.25 -3.70
N ASP A 312 8.57 33.46 -4.17
CA ASP A 312 8.97 33.12 -5.53
C ASP A 312 9.32 31.62 -5.67
N THR A 313 9.50 30.95 -4.53
CA THR A 313 9.71 29.51 -4.41
C THR A 313 8.38 28.77 -4.20
N HIS A 314 7.54 29.20 -3.26
CA HIS A 314 6.38 28.40 -2.82
C HIS A 314 5.07 28.68 -3.57
N CYS A 315 5.02 29.78 -4.32
CA CYS A 315 3.80 30.33 -4.92
C CYS A 315 4.06 30.81 -6.35
N TYR A 316 2.99 31.06 -7.11
CA TYR A 316 3.08 31.82 -8.35
C TYR A 316 3.26 33.30 -8.01
N ALA A 317 4.52 33.75 -8.01
CA ALA A 317 4.92 35.09 -7.59
C ALA A 317 4.08 36.24 -8.18
N PRO A 318 3.77 36.27 -9.49
CA PRO A 318 2.98 37.36 -10.07
C PRO A 318 1.57 37.50 -9.50
N GLY A 319 0.97 36.40 -9.01
CA GLY A 319 -0.36 36.40 -8.39
C GLY A 319 -0.33 36.49 -6.86
N THR A 320 0.84 36.50 -6.24
CA THR A 320 1.00 36.44 -4.78
C THR A 320 1.30 37.82 -4.20
N GLU A 321 0.48 38.25 -3.25
CA GLU A 321 0.62 39.54 -2.56
C GLU A 321 1.54 39.43 -1.34
N SER A 322 1.37 38.38 -0.54
CA SER A 322 2.22 38.11 0.62
C SER A 322 2.34 36.61 0.91
N VAL A 323 3.35 36.25 1.70
CA VAL A 323 3.55 34.88 2.19
C VAL A 323 3.66 34.88 3.71
N SER A 324 3.19 33.80 4.32
CA SER A 324 3.26 33.62 5.77
C SER A 324 3.45 32.15 6.12
N THR A 325 4.09 31.87 7.25
CA THR A 325 4.26 30.51 7.75
C THR A 325 3.15 30.21 8.76
N LYS A 326 2.34 29.16 8.51
CA LYS A 326 1.31 28.68 9.42
C LYS A 326 1.51 27.20 9.70
N GLY A 327 1.80 26.85 10.96
CA GLY A 327 2.03 25.45 11.36
C GLY A 327 3.20 24.77 10.61
N GLY A 328 4.26 25.52 10.30
CA GLY A 328 5.41 25.01 9.51
C GLY A 328 5.12 24.87 8.00
N VAL A 329 3.96 25.32 7.52
CA VAL A 329 3.60 25.31 6.10
C VAL A 329 3.58 26.73 5.56
N CYS A 330 4.21 26.93 4.40
CA CYS A 330 4.20 28.22 3.70
C CYS A 330 2.85 28.42 3.00
N VAL A 331 2.16 29.49 3.39
CA VAL A 331 0.83 29.88 2.91
C VAL A 331 0.96 31.14 2.06
N CYS A 332 0.42 31.07 0.84
CA CYS A 332 0.41 32.16 -0.13
C CYS A 332 -0.90 32.95 0.02
N ALA A 333 -0.81 34.26 0.26
CA ALA A 333 -1.95 35.16 0.17
C ALA A 333 -1.97 35.80 -1.22
N CYS A 334 -3.04 35.55 -1.96
CA CYS A 334 -3.15 35.96 -3.35
C CYS A 334 -3.69 37.39 -3.47
N GLY A 335 -3.15 38.13 -4.44
CA GLY A 335 -3.70 39.44 -4.82
C GLY A 335 -4.99 39.28 -5.64
N SER A 336 -5.50 40.39 -6.17
CA SER A 336 -6.77 40.42 -6.93
C SER A 336 -6.81 39.53 -8.18
N ASP A 337 -5.65 39.27 -8.78
CA ASP A 337 -5.51 38.45 -10.00
C ASP A 337 -5.04 37.00 -9.72
N GLY A 338 -4.74 36.66 -8.46
CA GLY A 338 -4.26 35.32 -8.07
C GLY A 338 -5.35 34.48 -7.41
N TYR A 339 -5.34 33.18 -7.65
CA TYR A 339 -6.33 32.25 -7.10
C TYR A 339 -5.72 30.95 -6.55
N GLY A 340 -6.38 30.39 -5.54
CA GLY A 340 -6.02 29.12 -4.92
C GLY A 340 -4.75 29.21 -4.07
N GLU A 341 -4.32 28.09 -3.51
CA GLU A 341 -3.16 28.07 -2.61
C GLU A 341 -1.80 28.38 -3.26
N ALA A 342 -1.72 28.30 -4.59
CA ALA A 342 -0.54 28.63 -5.37
C ALA A 342 -0.65 30.01 -6.01
N CYS A 343 -1.75 30.74 -5.80
CA CYS A 343 -2.02 32.07 -6.37
C CYS A 343 -1.87 32.16 -7.90
N VAL A 344 -2.37 31.13 -8.59
CA VAL A 344 -2.31 31.05 -10.06
C VAL A 344 -3.20 32.12 -10.73
N PRO A 345 -2.88 32.58 -11.95
CA PRO A 345 -3.47 33.78 -12.57
C PRO A 345 -4.93 33.65 -13.06
N VAL A 346 -5.59 32.51 -12.84
CA VAL A 346 -6.96 32.24 -13.30
C VAL A 346 -7.84 31.86 -12.12
N GLY A 347 -8.98 32.56 -11.98
CA GLY A 347 -9.95 32.36 -10.89
C GLY A 347 -10.52 30.95 -10.79
N ALA A 348 -11.05 30.64 -9.60
CA ALA A 348 -11.60 29.34 -9.22
C ALA A 348 -12.39 28.64 -10.32
N PRO A 349 -12.15 27.34 -10.56
CA PRO A 349 -13.23 26.54 -11.08
C PRO A 349 -14.39 26.58 -10.08
N ALA A 350 -15.61 26.87 -10.57
CA ALA A 350 -16.81 26.85 -9.76
C ALA A 350 -17.22 25.39 -9.54
N VAL A 351 -16.51 24.70 -8.65
CA VAL A 351 -16.77 23.29 -8.34
C VAL A 351 -17.85 23.23 -7.25
N PRO A 352 -18.93 22.47 -7.45
CA PRO A 352 -19.91 22.21 -6.40
C PRO A 352 -19.22 21.65 -5.14
N PRO A 353 -19.77 21.90 -3.93
CA PRO A 353 -19.27 21.24 -2.73
C PRO A 353 -19.38 19.73 -2.89
N ALA A 354 -18.41 18.99 -2.33
CA ALA A 354 -18.39 17.54 -2.43
C ALA A 354 -19.67 16.96 -1.80
N VAL A 355 -20.40 16.16 -2.57
CA VAL A 355 -21.52 15.36 -2.07
C VAL A 355 -21.02 13.93 -1.94
N ALA A 356 -21.26 13.29 -0.79
CA ALA A 356 -20.89 11.89 -0.60
C ALA A 356 -21.81 10.98 -1.43
N THR A 357 -21.46 10.73 -2.69
CA THR A 357 -22.25 9.94 -3.64
C THR A 357 -21.63 8.58 -3.97
N ALA A 358 -20.39 8.29 -3.56
CA ALA A 358 -19.77 7.00 -3.84
C ALA A 358 -20.48 5.86 -3.09
N SER A 359 -20.83 4.79 -3.82
CA SER A 359 -21.32 3.55 -3.22
C SER A 359 -20.28 3.03 -2.23
N ARG A 360 -20.65 3.03 -0.95
CA ARG A 360 -19.80 2.58 0.16
C ARG A 360 -19.44 1.09 0.08
N MET A 361 -20.18 0.31 -0.69
CA MET A 361 -20.02 -1.13 -0.79
C MET A 361 -19.73 -1.54 -2.24
N PHE A 362 -18.72 -2.39 -2.42
CA PHE A 362 -18.38 -3.06 -3.66
C PHE A 362 -18.47 -4.57 -3.46
N VAL A 363 -19.26 -5.27 -4.26
CA VAL A 363 -19.46 -6.73 -4.15
C VAL A 363 -19.23 -7.39 -5.50
N ARG A 364 -18.47 -8.49 -5.50
CA ARG A 364 -18.41 -9.46 -6.59
C ARG A 364 -18.70 -10.84 -6.01
N GLU A 365 -19.74 -11.48 -6.52
CA GLU A 365 -20.17 -12.78 -6.01
C GLU A 365 -20.55 -13.75 -7.14
N GLY A 366 -20.07 -14.99 -7.07
CA GLY A 366 -20.48 -16.07 -7.96
C GLY A 366 -20.04 -15.89 -9.42
N VAL A 367 -18.90 -15.24 -9.66
CA VAL A 367 -18.42 -14.88 -11.00
C VAL A 367 -17.02 -15.42 -11.29
N THR A 368 -16.79 -15.75 -12.56
CA THR A 368 -15.44 -15.93 -13.11
C THR A 368 -14.96 -14.62 -13.68
N VAL A 369 -13.73 -14.24 -13.32
CA VAL A 369 -13.10 -12.99 -13.71
C VAL A 369 -11.91 -13.30 -14.59
N GLU A 370 -12.05 -13.00 -15.88
CA GLU A 370 -11.02 -13.16 -16.92
C GLU A 370 -10.39 -11.82 -17.33
N SER A 371 -10.96 -10.71 -16.87
CA SER A 371 -10.44 -9.36 -17.05
C SER A 371 -10.35 -8.63 -15.72
N MET A 372 -9.44 -7.67 -15.61
CA MET A 372 -9.28 -6.85 -14.42
C MET A 372 -10.60 -6.10 -14.09
N PHE A 373 -10.95 -6.04 -12.81
CA PHE A 373 -11.99 -5.14 -12.30
C PHE A 373 -11.38 -4.04 -11.45
N VAL A 374 -12.13 -2.96 -11.25
CA VAL A 374 -11.68 -1.81 -10.46
C VAL A 374 -12.62 -1.57 -9.30
N VAL A 375 -12.07 -1.42 -8.11
CA VAL A 375 -12.79 -0.96 -6.93
C VAL A 375 -12.88 0.56 -6.99
N PRO A 376 -14.09 1.16 -6.98
CA PRO A 376 -14.22 2.61 -6.99
C PRO A 376 -13.61 3.25 -5.75
N ALA A 377 -13.03 4.44 -5.92
CA ALA A 377 -12.57 5.25 -4.81
C ALA A 377 -13.70 5.55 -3.81
N GLY A 378 -13.37 5.57 -2.53
CA GLY A 378 -14.33 5.80 -1.44
C GLY A 378 -15.13 4.57 -0.98
N ALA A 379 -14.88 3.38 -1.53
CA ALA A 379 -15.47 2.14 -1.01
C ALA A 379 -15.01 1.90 0.45
N SER A 380 -15.96 1.70 1.37
CA SER A 380 -15.71 1.34 2.77
C SER A 380 -15.88 -0.15 3.04
N GLU A 381 -16.53 -0.87 2.14
CA GLU A 381 -16.68 -2.33 2.20
C GLU A 381 -16.45 -2.94 0.82
N VAL A 382 -15.57 -3.94 0.74
CA VAL A 382 -15.22 -4.68 -0.48
C VAL A 382 -15.43 -6.16 -0.18
N THR A 383 -16.29 -6.83 -0.93
CA THR A 383 -16.56 -8.27 -0.75
C THR A 383 -16.34 -9.01 -2.06
N LEU A 384 -15.45 -10.00 -2.03
CA LEU A 384 -15.25 -10.99 -3.08
C LEU A 384 -15.68 -12.34 -2.52
N ARG A 385 -16.71 -12.95 -3.11
CA ARG A 385 -17.28 -14.20 -2.60
C ARG A 385 -17.56 -15.21 -3.70
N HIS A 386 -17.14 -16.46 -3.58
CA HIS A 386 -17.36 -17.47 -4.65
C HIS A 386 -16.83 -16.98 -6.02
N VAL A 387 -15.64 -16.38 -6.04
CA VAL A 387 -15.03 -15.79 -7.25
C VAL A 387 -13.92 -16.69 -7.76
N LEU A 388 -13.89 -16.92 -9.06
CA LEU A 388 -12.76 -17.53 -9.76
C LEU A 388 -11.96 -16.44 -10.47
N LEU A 389 -10.71 -16.25 -10.06
CA LEU A 389 -9.74 -15.40 -10.75
C LEU A 389 -8.88 -16.27 -11.67
N ASP A 390 -9.03 -16.10 -12.98
CA ASP A 390 -8.32 -16.90 -13.98
C ASP A 390 -7.28 -16.05 -14.73
N GLY A 391 -5.99 -16.21 -14.39
CA GLY A 391 -4.89 -15.47 -15.02
C GLY A 391 -4.92 -13.94 -14.80
N VAL A 392 -5.83 -13.44 -13.97
CA VAL A 392 -6.00 -12.01 -13.66
C VAL A 392 -5.33 -11.62 -12.36
N SER A 393 -4.92 -10.35 -12.25
CA SER A 393 -4.20 -9.84 -11.09
C SER A 393 -4.91 -8.65 -10.41
N PRO A 394 -6.07 -8.82 -9.76
CA PRO A 394 -6.80 -7.69 -9.16
C PRO A 394 -6.03 -6.96 -8.06
N VAL A 395 -6.22 -5.65 -8.00
CA VAL A 395 -5.56 -4.76 -7.03
C VAL A 395 -6.59 -4.08 -6.14
N LEU A 396 -6.47 -4.32 -4.85
CA LEU A 396 -7.21 -3.64 -3.79
C LEU A 396 -6.30 -2.59 -3.14
N TYR A 397 -6.39 -1.35 -3.62
CA TYR A 397 -5.53 -0.24 -3.16
C TYR A 397 -6.22 0.56 -2.05
N VAL A 398 -5.76 0.37 -0.81
CA VAL A 398 -6.35 0.93 0.41
C VAL A 398 -6.39 2.47 0.42
N PRO A 399 -5.35 3.21 -0.02
CA PRO A 399 -5.35 4.67 0.09
C PRO A 399 -6.46 5.38 -0.71
N TRP A 400 -7.03 4.73 -1.72
CA TRP A 400 -8.15 5.25 -2.50
C TRP A 400 -9.52 4.86 -1.95
N MET A 401 -9.58 3.85 -1.09
CA MET A 401 -10.80 3.43 -0.43
C MET A 401 -11.19 4.45 0.66
N ALA A 402 -12.13 4.10 1.52
CA ALA A 402 -12.65 5.06 2.50
C ALA A 402 -11.57 5.54 3.49
N ARG A 403 -11.49 6.86 3.67
CA ARG A 403 -10.59 7.52 4.63
C ARG A 403 -10.87 7.13 6.07
N ASP A 404 -12.13 6.82 6.40
CA ASP A 404 -12.55 6.44 7.75
C ASP A 404 -12.24 4.96 8.09
N GLY A 405 -11.59 4.24 7.17
CA GLY A 405 -11.28 2.82 7.29
C GLY A 405 -12.05 1.98 6.29
N VAL A 406 -11.56 0.77 6.01
CA VAL A 406 -12.13 -0.12 5.01
C VAL A 406 -12.17 -1.56 5.50
N ARG A 407 -13.28 -2.23 5.18
CA ARG A 407 -13.48 -3.66 5.42
C ARG A 407 -13.40 -4.42 4.09
N ILE A 408 -12.50 -5.40 4.02
CA ILE A 408 -12.26 -6.21 2.83
C ILE A 408 -12.47 -7.66 3.20
N VAL A 409 -13.44 -8.31 2.57
CA VAL A 409 -13.77 -9.73 2.76
C VAL A 409 -13.50 -10.47 1.47
N VAL A 410 -12.64 -11.48 1.52
CA VAL A 410 -12.29 -12.39 0.41
C VAL A 410 -12.59 -13.80 0.88
N GLN A 411 -13.66 -14.39 0.37
CA GLN A 411 -14.21 -15.64 0.86
C GLN A 411 -14.49 -16.60 -0.29
N ASN A 412 -14.06 -17.87 -0.18
CA ASN A 412 -14.30 -18.88 -1.23
C ASN A 412 -13.81 -18.39 -2.60
N VAL A 413 -12.55 -17.95 -2.67
CA VAL A 413 -11.97 -17.40 -3.91
C VAL A 413 -10.90 -18.35 -4.44
N SER A 414 -10.97 -18.66 -5.73
CA SER A 414 -9.99 -19.50 -6.41
C SER A 414 -9.05 -18.65 -7.27
N LEU A 415 -7.74 -18.80 -7.09
CA LEU A 415 -6.68 -18.18 -7.89
C LEU A 415 -6.09 -19.22 -8.84
N GLN A 416 -6.34 -19.10 -10.14
CA GLN A 416 -5.87 -20.05 -11.15
C GLN A 416 -4.99 -19.38 -12.20
N ASN A 417 -4.20 -20.20 -12.89
CA ASN A 417 -3.44 -19.82 -14.08
C ASN A 417 -2.53 -18.58 -13.94
N GLY A 418 -1.91 -18.40 -12.78
CA GLY A 418 -1.05 -17.22 -12.55
C GLY A 418 -1.78 -16.04 -11.91
N ALA A 419 -3.04 -16.20 -11.48
CA ALA A 419 -3.79 -15.13 -10.83
C ALA A 419 -3.16 -14.69 -9.51
N VAL A 420 -3.11 -13.38 -9.28
CA VAL A 420 -2.51 -12.80 -8.08
C VAL A 420 -3.44 -11.76 -7.48
N LEU A 421 -3.81 -11.96 -6.21
CA LEU A 421 -4.59 -10.97 -5.47
C LEU A 421 -3.63 -10.02 -4.73
N TYR A 422 -3.66 -8.75 -5.11
CA TYR A 422 -2.86 -7.71 -4.45
C TYR A 422 -3.72 -6.92 -3.46
N VAL A 423 -3.27 -6.83 -2.21
CA VAL A 423 -3.79 -5.86 -1.24
C VAL A 423 -2.67 -4.89 -0.89
N MET A 424 -2.86 -3.64 -1.29
CA MET A 424 -1.83 -2.60 -1.24
C MET A 424 -2.22 -1.52 -0.23
N GLY A 425 -1.43 -1.40 0.83
CA GLY A 425 -1.48 -0.31 1.79
C GLY A 425 -0.89 1.00 1.25
N GLY A 426 -0.77 2.02 2.10
CA GLY A 426 -0.19 3.31 1.73
C GLY A 426 1.32 3.26 1.46
N GLY A 427 1.82 4.11 0.54
CA GLY A 427 3.25 4.22 0.25
C GLY A 427 4.07 4.69 1.46
N GLY A 428 5.32 4.21 1.59
CA GLY A 428 6.21 4.51 2.73
C GLY A 428 6.57 5.99 2.90
N LEU A 429 6.60 6.76 1.80
CA LEU A 429 6.86 8.21 1.81
C LEU A 429 5.72 9.03 2.44
N ARG A 430 4.51 8.47 2.55
CA ARG A 430 3.38 9.09 3.24
C ARG A 430 3.54 9.03 4.77
N GLY A 431 4.30 8.05 5.28
CA GLY A 431 4.47 7.76 6.71
C GLY A 431 5.72 8.35 7.38
N ALA A 432 6.59 9.04 6.63
CA ALA A 432 7.81 9.64 7.15
C ALA A 432 7.76 11.18 7.02
N GLY A 433 7.30 11.87 8.06
CA GLY A 433 7.57 13.30 8.25
C GLY A 433 6.50 14.30 7.82
N ALA A 434 5.23 13.92 7.65
CA ALA A 434 4.14 14.89 7.70
C ALA A 434 3.57 14.91 9.13
N ALA A 435 4.02 15.88 9.92
CA ALA A 435 3.37 16.20 11.19
C ALA A 435 1.88 16.48 10.92
N GLY A 436 0.99 15.63 11.46
CA GLY A 436 -0.40 16.01 11.73
C GLY A 436 -1.53 15.31 10.98
N SER A 437 -1.34 14.16 10.33
CA SER A 437 -2.50 13.40 9.83
C SER A 437 -2.24 11.88 9.81
N ASP A 438 -2.56 11.24 10.94
CA ASP A 438 -2.99 9.83 11.01
C ASP A 438 -4.33 9.62 10.26
N GLY A 439 -4.47 10.18 9.05
CA GLY A 439 -5.74 10.42 8.37
C GLY A 439 -6.26 9.24 7.54
N SER A 440 -5.78 8.03 7.80
CA SER A 440 -6.31 6.80 7.22
C SER A 440 -6.82 5.92 8.35
N GLY A 441 -8.11 5.64 8.35
CA GLY A 441 -8.75 4.72 9.29
C GLY A 441 -8.23 3.29 9.14
N PRO A 442 -8.55 2.43 10.12
CA PRO A 442 -8.06 1.06 10.17
C PRO A 442 -8.58 0.21 9.01
N VAL A 443 -7.80 -0.80 8.63
CA VAL A 443 -8.16 -1.81 7.63
C VAL A 443 -8.54 -3.10 8.33
N GLU A 444 -9.73 -3.62 8.05
CA GLU A 444 -10.12 -4.99 8.41
C GLU A 444 -10.07 -5.84 7.14
N LEU A 445 -9.03 -6.66 6.99
CA LEU A 445 -8.90 -7.61 5.88
C LEU A 445 -9.16 -9.02 6.41
N SER A 446 -10.13 -9.71 5.81
CA SER A 446 -10.46 -11.11 6.08
C SER A 446 -10.39 -11.92 4.79
N VAL A 447 -9.35 -12.74 4.68
CA VAL A 447 -9.17 -13.72 3.61
C VAL A 447 -9.43 -15.10 4.21
N CYS A 448 -10.43 -15.81 3.71
CA CYS A 448 -10.76 -17.17 4.14
C CYS A 448 -11.17 -18.05 2.97
N ASP A 449 -10.97 -19.37 3.10
CA ASP A 449 -11.34 -20.35 2.08
C ASP A 449 -10.79 -19.98 0.69
N VAL A 450 -9.53 -19.51 0.63
CA VAL A 450 -8.87 -19.19 -0.64
C VAL A 450 -8.07 -20.38 -1.12
N GLU A 451 -8.33 -20.80 -2.36
CA GLU A 451 -7.60 -21.86 -3.03
C GLU A 451 -6.76 -21.27 -4.17
N ALA A 452 -5.45 -21.52 -4.19
CA ALA A 452 -4.59 -21.08 -5.28
C ALA A 452 -3.87 -22.27 -5.93
N LEU A 453 -3.93 -22.34 -7.26
CA LEU A 453 -3.10 -23.23 -8.06
C LEU A 453 -2.28 -22.39 -9.04
N ASN A 454 -0.99 -22.26 -8.75
CA ASN A 454 -0.09 -21.33 -9.43
C ASN A 454 -0.56 -19.87 -9.32
N GLY A 455 -1.18 -19.51 -8.20
CA GLY A 455 -1.55 -18.14 -7.86
C GLY A 455 -0.89 -17.69 -6.56
N ALA A 456 -1.01 -16.40 -6.23
CA ALA A 456 -0.43 -15.84 -5.01
C ALA A 456 -1.31 -14.76 -4.36
N LEU A 457 -1.12 -14.60 -3.05
CA LEU A 457 -1.59 -13.46 -2.28
C LEU A 457 -0.40 -12.52 -2.00
N VAL A 458 -0.56 -11.23 -2.31
CA VAL A 458 0.47 -10.23 -2.11
C VAL A 458 -0.04 -9.14 -1.17
N LEU A 459 0.68 -8.93 -0.07
CA LEU A 459 0.47 -7.82 0.86
C LEU A 459 1.66 -6.87 0.76
N THR A 460 1.40 -5.59 0.49
CA THR A 460 2.45 -4.58 0.28
C THR A 460 2.07 -3.23 0.85
N GLY A 461 3.06 -2.39 1.14
CA GLY A 461 2.85 -1.02 1.64
C GLY A 461 2.62 -0.94 3.14
N THR A 462 2.11 0.21 3.58
CA THR A 462 1.91 0.57 4.99
C THR A 462 0.46 0.43 5.40
N PHE A 463 0.20 -0.28 6.51
CA PHE A 463 -1.12 -0.37 7.11
C PHE A 463 -1.20 0.47 8.40
N PRO A 464 -2.23 1.34 8.54
CA PRO A 464 -2.35 2.30 9.63
C PRO A 464 -2.78 1.64 10.94
N ALA A 465 -2.56 2.32 12.06
CA ALA A 465 -2.90 1.84 13.40
C ALA A 465 -4.32 1.29 13.53
N GLY A 466 -4.45 0.18 14.24
CA GLY A 466 -5.72 -0.52 14.43
C GLY A 466 -6.11 -1.47 13.29
N SER A 467 -5.29 -1.60 12.24
CA SER A 467 -5.56 -2.54 11.16
C SER A 467 -5.36 -4.00 11.61
N VAL A 468 -6.26 -4.87 11.15
CA VAL A 468 -6.26 -6.30 11.40
C VAL A 468 -6.37 -7.02 10.06
N LEU A 469 -5.32 -7.72 9.67
CA LEU A 469 -5.22 -8.47 8.43
C LEU A 469 -5.21 -9.96 8.79
N THR A 470 -6.12 -10.73 8.22
CA THR A 470 -6.33 -12.15 8.56
C THR A 470 -6.38 -12.99 7.29
N VAL A 471 -5.65 -14.11 7.30
CA VAL A 471 -5.67 -15.13 6.26
C VAL A 471 -5.89 -16.47 6.94
N THR A 472 -7.01 -17.13 6.64
CA THR A 472 -7.48 -18.31 7.37
C THR A 472 -7.96 -19.40 6.42
N ASP A 473 -7.92 -20.65 6.85
CA ASP A 473 -8.59 -21.78 6.18
C ASP A 473 -8.31 -21.85 4.66
N SER A 474 -7.08 -21.58 4.24
CA SER A 474 -6.72 -21.40 2.82
C SER A 474 -5.66 -22.40 2.37
N LEU A 475 -5.68 -22.76 1.08
CA LEU A 475 -4.74 -23.69 0.45
C LEU A 475 -4.11 -23.03 -0.78
N LEU A 476 -2.82 -22.69 -0.71
CA LEU A 476 -2.11 -22.09 -1.83
C LEU A 476 -0.96 -23.00 -2.27
N VAL A 477 -1.02 -23.44 -3.52
CA VAL A 477 -0.06 -24.37 -4.13
C VAL A 477 0.53 -23.76 -5.39
N ALA A 478 1.86 -23.82 -5.52
CA ALA A 478 2.57 -23.42 -6.73
C ALA A 478 3.44 -24.56 -7.28
N THR A 479 3.31 -24.81 -8.58
CA THR A 479 4.07 -25.82 -9.33
C THR A 479 4.90 -25.20 -10.46
N ARG A 480 4.84 -23.88 -10.63
CA ARG A 480 5.59 -23.09 -11.62
C ARG A 480 5.75 -21.65 -11.12
N PRO A 481 6.66 -20.85 -11.69
CA PRO A 481 6.82 -19.43 -11.35
C PRO A 481 5.51 -18.63 -11.39
N THR A 482 5.36 -17.70 -10.46
CA THR A 482 4.15 -16.85 -10.35
C THR A 482 4.46 -15.45 -10.89
N PRO A 483 3.73 -14.94 -11.90
CA PRO A 483 3.99 -13.63 -12.48
C PRO A 483 3.54 -12.50 -11.55
N LEU A 484 4.50 -11.83 -10.89
CA LEU A 484 4.23 -10.68 -10.02
C LEU A 484 4.19 -9.37 -10.82
N VAL A 485 3.16 -9.18 -11.65
CA VAL A 485 3.04 -8.11 -12.66
C VAL A 485 3.21 -6.70 -12.06
N TYR A 486 2.72 -6.46 -10.84
CA TYR A 486 2.80 -5.16 -10.18
C TYR A 486 3.98 -5.00 -9.21
N LEU A 487 4.94 -5.92 -9.28
CA LEU A 487 6.23 -5.80 -8.60
C LEU A 487 7.36 -6.02 -9.62
N PRO A 488 7.53 -5.15 -10.64
CA PRO A 488 8.43 -5.39 -11.78
C PRO A 488 9.93 -5.50 -11.44
N GLY A 489 10.35 -5.21 -10.20
CA GLY A 489 11.71 -5.45 -9.68
C GLY A 489 11.86 -6.68 -8.78
N SER A 490 10.76 -7.40 -8.52
CA SER A 490 10.75 -8.57 -7.63
C SER A 490 11.62 -9.69 -8.20
N GLN A 491 12.57 -10.16 -7.40
CA GLN A 491 13.37 -11.34 -7.70
C GLN A 491 12.68 -12.64 -7.26
N SER A 492 11.43 -12.53 -6.79
CA SER A 492 10.73 -13.63 -6.13
C SER A 492 9.93 -14.49 -7.11
N SER A 493 9.48 -13.93 -8.24
CA SER A 493 8.70 -14.63 -9.27
C SER A 493 9.25 -16.01 -9.68
N PRO A 494 10.57 -16.17 -9.96
CA PRO A 494 11.15 -17.47 -10.34
C PRO A 494 11.02 -18.56 -9.28
N TYR A 495 10.85 -18.19 -8.01
CA TYR A 495 10.79 -19.11 -6.87
C TYR A 495 9.37 -19.53 -6.50
N ALA A 496 8.38 -19.26 -7.37
CA ALA A 496 7.00 -19.71 -7.24
C ALA A 496 6.39 -19.43 -5.84
N PRO A 497 6.40 -18.17 -5.36
CA PRO A 497 5.85 -17.82 -4.07
C PRO A 497 4.33 -17.87 -4.09
N VAL A 498 3.75 -18.24 -2.95
CA VAL A 498 2.30 -18.29 -2.74
C VAL A 498 1.81 -17.18 -1.81
N LEU A 499 2.65 -16.72 -0.87
CA LEU A 499 2.41 -15.54 -0.05
C LEU A 499 3.62 -14.61 -0.13
N VAL A 500 3.39 -13.36 -0.55
CA VAL A 500 4.44 -12.34 -0.68
C VAL A 500 4.15 -11.17 0.25
N LEU A 501 5.09 -10.86 1.13
CA LEU A 501 5.10 -9.67 1.97
C LEU A 501 6.17 -8.73 1.42
N SER A 502 5.76 -7.76 0.60
CA SER A 502 6.70 -6.88 -0.12
C SER A 502 6.71 -5.48 0.49
N GLY A 503 7.84 -5.05 1.06
CA GLY A 503 7.99 -3.71 1.65
C GLY A 503 6.90 -3.37 2.69
N LEU A 504 6.45 -4.40 3.41
CA LEU A 504 5.30 -4.31 4.32
C LEU A 504 5.69 -3.55 5.59
N ARG A 505 4.87 -2.58 5.97
CA ARG A 505 5.00 -1.82 7.21
C ARG A 505 3.71 -1.88 8.03
N LEU A 506 3.78 -2.47 9.22
CA LEU A 506 2.64 -2.57 10.14
C LEU A 506 2.86 -1.63 11.32
N VAL A 507 2.08 -0.55 11.37
CA VAL A 507 2.11 0.41 12.50
C VAL A 507 0.93 0.09 13.39
N ARG A 508 1.17 -0.38 14.62
CA ARG A 508 0.14 -0.81 15.60
C ARG A 508 -0.97 -1.64 14.96
N SER A 509 -0.56 -2.56 14.10
CA SER A 509 -1.40 -3.38 13.24
C SER A 509 -0.93 -4.83 13.24
N VAL A 510 -1.82 -5.75 12.94
CA VAL A 510 -1.50 -7.18 12.97
C VAL A 510 -1.83 -7.88 11.65
N LEU A 511 -0.97 -8.82 11.27
CA LEU A 511 -1.22 -9.82 10.25
C LEU A 511 -1.23 -11.20 10.90
N VAL A 512 -2.33 -11.92 10.79
CA VAL A 512 -2.48 -13.29 11.31
C VAL A 512 -2.79 -14.23 10.15
N VAL A 513 -1.93 -15.21 9.94
CA VAL A 513 -2.14 -16.32 9.01
C VAL A 513 -2.34 -17.57 9.87
N SER A 514 -3.55 -18.15 9.86
CA SER A 514 -3.91 -19.31 10.70
C SER A 514 -4.52 -20.43 9.87
N ASP A 515 -4.16 -21.68 10.15
CA ASP A 515 -4.80 -22.84 9.52
C ASP A 515 -4.71 -22.82 7.97
N VAL A 516 -3.56 -22.34 7.45
CA VAL A 516 -3.28 -22.22 6.00
C VAL A 516 -2.24 -23.23 5.56
N ALA A 517 -2.43 -23.84 4.39
CA ALA A 517 -1.41 -24.65 3.72
C ALA A 517 -0.75 -23.88 2.56
N LEU A 518 0.56 -23.68 2.65
CA LEU A 518 1.39 -22.97 1.68
C LEU A 518 2.43 -23.93 1.11
N VAL A 519 2.29 -24.31 -0.16
CA VAL A 519 3.11 -25.37 -0.76
C VAL A 519 3.67 -24.93 -2.11
N THR A 520 4.94 -25.22 -2.34
CA THR A 520 5.61 -25.09 -3.62
C THR A 520 6.38 -26.38 -3.92
N VAL A 521 6.23 -26.90 -5.14
CA VAL A 521 6.88 -28.16 -5.57
C VAL A 521 8.04 -27.91 -6.53
N MET A 522 8.51 -26.66 -6.61
CA MET A 522 9.63 -26.25 -7.44
C MET A 522 10.95 -26.36 -6.69
N THR A 523 12.02 -26.75 -7.39
CA THR A 523 13.39 -26.61 -6.87
C THR A 523 13.70 -25.15 -6.61
N GLY A 524 14.21 -24.82 -5.43
CA GLY A 524 14.40 -23.43 -5.01
C GLY A 524 13.10 -22.73 -4.57
N GLY A 525 11.96 -23.42 -4.59
CA GLY A 525 10.65 -22.85 -4.30
C GLY A 525 10.56 -22.26 -2.90
N ARG A 526 10.05 -21.03 -2.78
CA ARG A 526 9.90 -20.30 -1.52
C ARG A 526 8.43 -20.06 -1.24
N THR A 527 7.87 -20.69 -0.22
CA THR A 527 6.42 -20.61 0.06
C THR A 527 6.01 -19.20 0.49
N VAL A 528 6.57 -18.70 1.60
CA VAL A 528 6.44 -17.31 2.03
C VAL A 528 7.71 -16.55 1.68
N VAL A 529 7.55 -15.41 1.01
CA VAL A 529 8.66 -14.51 0.72
C VAL A 529 8.44 -13.15 1.36
N VAL A 530 9.47 -12.66 2.04
CA VAL A 530 9.54 -11.29 2.53
C VAL A 530 10.57 -10.52 1.72
N GLU A 531 10.12 -9.57 0.91
CA GLU A 531 10.96 -8.82 -0.03
C GLU A 531 10.80 -7.30 0.09
N GLY A 532 11.53 -6.55 -0.74
CA GLY A 532 11.72 -5.12 -0.58
C GLY A 532 12.90 -4.79 0.33
N ALA A 533 12.97 -3.54 0.81
CA ALA A 533 14.07 -3.10 1.67
C ALA A 533 13.96 -3.64 3.11
N VAL A 534 12.77 -3.50 3.72
CA VAL A 534 12.50 -3.83 5.11
C VAL A 534 11.07 -4.37 5.27
N LEU A 535 10.89 -5.39 6.10
CA LEU A 535 9.62 -5.69 6.78
C LEU A 535 9.67 -5.01 8.14
N GLU A 536 8.84 -3.99 8.34
CA GLU A 536 8.89 -3.14 9.54
C GLU A 536 7.63 -3.30 10.38
N LEU A 537 7.81 -3.75 11.63
CA LEU A 537 6.75 -3.92 12.61
C LEU A 537 6.96 -2.89 13.74
N VAL A 538 5.99 -2.01 13.96
CA VAL A 538 6.06 -0.95 14.98
C VAL A 538 4.85 -1.06 15.90
N GLY A 539 5.03 -1.59 17.12
CA GLY A 539 3.92 -1.80 18.07
C GLY A 539 2.81 -2.73 17.57
N GLY A 540 3.12 -3.61 16.61
CA GLY A 540 2.20 -4.51 15.93
C GLY A 540 2.85 -5.87 15.68
N GLY A 541 2.25 -6.75 14.87
CA GLY A 541 2.84 -8.07 14.70
C GLY A 541 2.40 -8.90 13.50
N VAL A 542 3.19 -9.92 13.22
CA VAL A 542 2.91 -10.96 12.22
C VAL A 542 2.90 -12.30 12.93
N ALA A 543 1.83 -13.08 12.75
CA ALA A 543 1.71 -14.44 13.26
C ALA A 543 1.42 -15.42 12.12
N LEU A 544 2.22 -16.48 12.02
CA LEU A 544 2.00 -17.64 11.16
C LEU A 544 1.71 -18.82 12.08
N ASP A 545 0.44 -19.02 12.42
CA ASP A 545 -0.01 -20.01 13.39
C ASP A 545 -0.67 -21.20 12.68
N ALA A 546 -0.45 -22.42 13.16
CA ALA A 546 -1.04 -23.65 12.61
C ALA A 546 -0.90 -23.82 11.08
N ALA A 547 0.12 -23.21 10.47
CA ALA A 547 0.32 -23.25 9.03
C ALA A 547 1.04 -24.54 8.60
N VAL A 548 0.83 -24.98 7.36
CA VAL A 548 1.59 -26.06 6.74
C VAL A 548 2.48 -25.47 5.66
N PHE A 549 3.80 -25.61 5.80
CA PHE A 549 4.77 -25.17 4.81
C PHE A 549 5.35 -26.37 4.06
N GLY A 550 5.32 -26.31 2.72
CA GLY A 550 5.93 -27.32 1.85
C GLY A 550 6.80 -26.68 0.77
N GLY A 551 8.10 -26.96 0.70
CA GLY A 551 8.94 -26.41 -0.38
C GLY A 551 10.44 -26.49 -0.12
N ASP A 552 11.24 -25.76 -0.89
CA ASP A 552 12.67 -25.63 -0.58
C ASP A 552 12.87 -24.70 0.62
N TYR A 553 12.07 -23.63 0.72
CA TYR A 553 12.04 -22.72 1.86
C TYR A 553 10.61 -22.55 2.40
N ALA A 554 10.43 -22.77 3.71
CA ALA A 554 9.17 -22.48 4.41
C ALA A 554 8.94 -20.96 4.57
N LEU A 555 10.01 -20.19 4.80
CA LEU A 555 9.96 -18.74 4.68
C LEU A 555 11.34 -18.24 4.30
N TYR A 556 11.40 -17.34 3.33
CA TYR A 556 12.65 -16.67 2.95
C TYR A 556 12.48 -15.16 2.99
N ALA A 557 13.15 -14.51 3.94
CA ALA A 557 13.22 -13.06 4.02
C ALA A 557 14.50 -12.56 3.34
N SER A 558 14.33 -12.02 2.12
CA SER A 558 15.38 -11.25 1.45
C SER A 558 15.42 -9.80 1.92
N ALA A 559 14.34 -9.28 2.49
CA ALA A 559 14.34 -7.99 3.18
C ALA A 559 14.89 -8.11 4.61
N ARG A 560 15.35 -6.99 5.19
CA ARG A 560 15.67 -6.94 6.63
C ARG A 560 14.38 -6.99 7.43
N VAL A 561 14.34 -7.79 8.49
CA VAL A 561 13.18 -7.86 9.40
C VAL A 561 13.44 -6.99 10.61
N VAL A 562 12.58 -6.01 10.89
CA VAL A 562 12.76 -5.03 11.95
C VAL A 562 11.51 -4.98 12.83
N ALA A 563 11.65 -5.27 14.12
CA ALA A 563 10.58 -5.24 15.11
C ALA A 563 10.89 -4.19 16.20
N LEU A 564 10.06 -3.16 16.30
CA LEU A 564 10.29 -2.00 17.17
C LEU A 564 9.13 -1.78 18.13
N GLY A 565 9.48 -1.56 19.40
CA GLY A 565 8.60 -1.00 20.42
C GLY A 565 7.30 -1.77 20.55
N ASP A 566 7.31 -2.86 21.32
CA ASP A 566 6.15 -3.72 21.53
C ASP A 566 5.68 -4.42 20.24
N ALA A 567 6.61 -4.90 19.41
CA ALA A 567 6.30 -5.67 18.19
C ALA A 567 6.51 -7.18 18.35
N VAL A 568 5.82 -7.98 17.53
CA VAL A 568 5.89 -9.45 17.58
C VAL A 568 5.99 -10.07 16.18
N LEU A 569 6.96 -10.95 15.98
CA LEU A 569 6.97 -11.91 14.87
C LEU A 569 6.86 -13.33 15.44
N ARG A 570 5.81 -14.07 15.08
CA ARG A 570 5.49 -15.38 15.65
C ARG A 570 5.28 -16.43 14.56
N VAL A 571 5.85 -17.61 14.75
CA VAL A 571 5.51 -18.82 14.00
C VAL A 571 5.24 -19.95 15.00
N SER A 572 3.98 -20.38 15.09
CA SER A 572 3.57 -21.31 16.14
C SER A 572 2.72 -22.47 15.65
N GLY A 573 2.91 -23.66 16.23
CA GLY A 573 2.03 -24.80 15.99
C GLY A 573 2.02 -25.28 14.53
N SER A 574 3.00 -24.86 13.73
CA SER A 574 3.02 -25.08 12.29
C SER A 574 3.72 -26.39 11.92
N GLN A 575 3.35 -26.95 10.77
CA GLN A 575 4.02 -28.09 10.17
C GLN A 575 4.99 -27.63 9.09
N VAL A 576 6.27 -28.00 9.20
CA VAL A 576 7.32 -27.54 8.30
C VAL A 576 7.92 -28.74 7.55
N TYR A 577 7.57 -28.89 6.28
CA TYR A 577 8.10 -29.92 5.38
C TYR A 577 8.91 -29.24 4.28
N ALA A 578 10.14 -28.85 4.61
CA ALA A 578 10.95 -28.05 3.69
C ALA A 578 12.43 -28.39 3.73
N ALA A 579 13.19 -28.01 2.69
CA ALA A 579 14.64 -28.12 2.77
C ALA A 579 15.21 -27.13 3.79
N HIS A 580 14.64 -25.95 3.92
CA HIS A 580 15.00 -24.94 4.90
C HIS A 580 13.74 -24.41 5.59
N GLY A 581 13.82 -24.17 6.90
CA GLY A 581 12.73 -23.57 7.67
C GLY A 581 12.57 -22.08 7.39
N LEU A 582 12.62 -21.28 8.45
CA LEU A 582 12.49 -19.83 8.42
C LEU A 582 13.87 -19.19 8.26
N VAL A 583 14.14 -18.58 7.10
CA VAL A 583 15.45 -18.01 6.78
C VAL A 583 15.38 -16.49 6.72
N PHE A 584 16.09 -15.82 7.62
CA PHE A 584 16.33 -14.38 7.58
C PHE A 584 17.66 -14.09 6.89
N GLY A 585 17.59 -13.91 5.57
CA GLY A 585 18.74 -13.75 4.69
C GLY A 585 19.49 -12.44 4.90
N SER A 586 18.75 -11.34 5.05
CA SER A 586 19.31 -9.98 5.16
C SER A 586 19.39 -9.43 6.59
N GLY A 587 19.02 -10.25 7.57
CA GLY A 587 19.16 -9.96 8.99
C GLY A 587 17.85 -9.65 9.72
N VAL A 588 17.95 -9.64 11.04
CA VAL A 588 16.85 -9.40 11.99
C VAL A 588 17.30 -8.43 13.08
N GLU A 589 16.43 -7.48 13.38
CA GLU A 589 16.61 -6.52 14.46
C GLU A 589 15.34 -6.47 15.31
N ALA A 590 15.50 -6.55 16.63
CA ALA A 590 14.41 -6.38 17.58
C ALA A 590 14.81 -5.44 18.71
N SER A 591 13.94 -4.47 19.01
CA SER A 591 14.08 -3.55 20.14
C SER A 591 12.79 -3.55 20.95
N ALA A 592 12.87 -3.90 22.24
CA ALA A 592 11.72 -4.09 23.12
C ALA A 592 10.60 -4.94 22.46
N SER A 593 10.99 -5.99 21.73
CA SER A 593 10.09 -6.76 20.86
C SER A 593 10.39 -8.26 20.92
N ALA A 594 9.48 -9.09 20.41
CA ALA A 594 9.58 -10.55 20.49
C ALA A 594 9.61 -11.23 19.10
N VAL A 595 10.51 -12.18 18.93
CA VAL A 595 10.53 -13.15 17.82
C VAL A 595 10.33 -14.54 18.42
N VAL A 596 9.23 -15.20 18.08
CA VAL A 596 8.79 -16.45 18.73
C VAL A 596 8.59 -17.55 17.70
N VAL A 597 9.31 -18.65 17.85
CA VAL A 597 9.18 -19.86 17.03
C VAL A 597 8.90 -21.04 17.96
N ASN A 598 7.64 -21.45 18.06
CA ASN A 598 7.24 -22.41 19.08
C ASN A 598 6.26 -23.49 18.64
N ASP A 599 6.43 -24.67 19.24
CA ASP A 599 5.49 -25.80 19.10
C ASP A 599 5.31 -26.25 17.63
N ASN A 600 6.30 -25.98 16.76
CA ASN A 600 6.29 -26.39 15.36
C ASN A 600 6.83 -27.82 15.21
N ALA A 601 6.32 -28.57 14.24
CA ALA A 601 6.77 -29.92 13.94
C ALA A 601 7.04 -30.12 12.46
N GLY A 602 7.80 -31.16 12.08
CA GLY A 602 7.95 -31.51 10.67
C GLY A 602 9.29 -32.11 10.32
N VAL A 603 9.62 -32.05 9.03
CA VAL A 603 10.81 -32.67 8.45
C VAL A 603 11.58 -31.63 7.67
N LEU A 604 12.80 -31.32 8.12
CA LEU A 604 13.77 -30.57 7.34
C LEU A 604 14.77 -31.53 6.70
N THR A 605 15.03 -31.34 5.40
CA THR A 605 16.04 -32.12 4.67
C THR A 605 17.41 -31.44 4.65
N ASP A 606 17.47 -30.14 4.91
CA ASP A 606 18.70 -29.35 5.05
C ASP A 606 18.50 -28.22 6.10
N GLY A 607 19.53 -27.40 6.33
CA GLY A 607 19.45 -26.17 7.10
C GLY A 607 18.96 -26.33 8.55
N ALA A 608 18.19 -25.34 9.00
CA ALA A 608 17.63 -25.26 10.35
C ALA A 608 16.18 -24.76 10.33
N LEU A 609 15.44 -25.01 11.42
CA LEU A 609 14.08 -24.49 11.59
C LEU A 609 14.06 -22.95 11.60
N LEU A 610 15.01 -22.32 12.30
CA LEU A 610 15.26 -20.88 12.20
C LEU A 610 16.71 -20.63 11.83
N ALA A 611 16.95 -19.89 10.74
CA ALA A 611 18.28 -19.54 10.26
C ALA A 611 18.44 -18.01 10.12
N LEU A 612 19.34 -17.44 10.91
CA LEU A 612 19.72 -16.04 10.89
C LEU A 612 21.04 -15.91 10.13
N ARG A 613 20.97 -15.66 8.80
CA ARG A 613 22.16 -15.59 7.94
C ARG A 613 22.80 -14.19 7.92
N GLY A 614 21.96 -13.16 8.00
CA GLY A 614 22.38 -11.74 8.06
C GLY A 614 22.81 -11.31 9.46
N SER A 615 22.78 -10.00 9.74
CA SER A 615 22.97 -9.50 11.11
C SER A 615 21.81 -9.94 12.01
N ALA A 616 22.10 -10.24 13.28
CA ALA A 616 21.10 -10.59 14.28
C ALA A 616 21.35 -9.78 15.54
N SER A 617 20.49 -8.78 15.79
CA SER A 617 20.64 -7.86 16.92
C SER A 617 19.34 -7.77 17.72
N PHE A 618 19.43 -8.03 19.03
CA PHE A 618 18.31 -7.96 19.95
C PHE A 618 18.70 -7.04 21.11
N VAL A 619 17.96 -5.94 21.26
CA VAL A 619 18.25 -4.88 22.23
C VAL A 619 17.04 -4.54 23.10
N SER A 620 17.29 -3.86 24.21
CA SER A 620 16.25 -3.21 25.03
C SER A 620 15.14 -4.14 25.52
N GLY A 621 15.47 -5.30 26.08
CA GLY A 621 14.46 -6.22 26.61
C GLY A 621 13.83 -7.15 25.57
N SER A 622 14.42 -7.28 24.38
CA SER A 622 13.88 -8.14 23.32
C SER A 622 13.98 -9.62 23.66
N TRP A 623 13.15 -10.44 23.01
CA TRP A 623 13.08 -11.87 23.25
C TRP A 623 13.07 -12.69 21.96
N LEU A 624 14.11 -13.49 21.76
CA LEU A 624 14.12 -14.56 20.75
C LEU A 624 13.80 -15.89 21.42
N SER A 625 12.62 -16.44 21.16
CA SER A 625 12.14 -17.67 21.79
C SER A 625 12.02 -18.80 20.77
N VAL A 626 12.86 -19.83 20.89
CA VAL A 626 12.78 -21.06 20.11
C VAL A 626 12.44 -22.20 21.06
N ARG A 627 11.16 -22.59 21.15
CA ARG A 627 10.69 -23.51 22.20
C ARG A 627 9.68 -24.55 21.76
N GLY A 628 9.73 -25.75 22.32
CA GLY A 628 8.71 -26.78 22.08
C GLY A 628 8.67 -27.36 20.66
N ASN A 629 9.65 -27.04 19.80
CA ASN A 629 9.64 -27.49 18.41
C ASN A 629 10.14 -28.94 18.29
N SER A 630 9.61 -29.71 17.33
CA SER A 630 9.96 -31.10 17.08
C SER A 630 10.14 -31.37 15.58
N VAL A 631 11.36 -31.18 15.07
CA VAL A 631 11.67 -31.32 13.65
C VAL A 631 12.78 -32.35 13.40
N SER A 632 12.84 -32.94 12.20
CA SER A 632 14.10 -33.52 11.73
C SER A 632 15.01 -32.38 11.26
N GLY A 633 16.28 -32.39 11.67
CA GLY A 633 17.26 -31.35 11.32
C GLY A 633 17.63 -30.44 12.50
N ARG A 634 18.39 -29.39 12.19
CA ARG A 634 18.88 -28.40 13.17
C ARG A 634 17.72 -27.48 13.59
N LEU A 635 17.74 -27.02 14.84
CA LEU A 635 16.70 -26.12 15.36
C LEU A 635 17.03 -24.65 15.13
N LEU A 636 18.28 -24.27 15.30
CA LEU A 636 18.70 -22.87 15.23
C LEU A 636 20.04 -22.74 14.51
N SER A 637 20.14 -21.79 13.58
CA SER A 637 21.39 -21.39 12.94
C SER A 637 21.57 -19.90 13.08
N VAL A 638 22.69 -19.46 13.66
CA VAL A 638 23.00 -18.03 13.84
C VAL A 638 24.34 -17.68 13.20
N PRO A 639 24.68 -16.38 13.02
CA PRO A 639 25.97 -16.01 12.46
C PRO A 639 27.13 -16.56 13.28
N SER A 640 28.19 -16.99 12.60
CA SER A 640 29.43 -17.43 13.25
C SER A 640 30.28 -16.22 13.68
N HIS A 641 31.21 -16.45 14.61
CA HIS A 641 32.23 -15.45 14.96
C HIS A 641 33.00 -14.96 13.70
N PRO A 642 33.30 -13.65 13.57
CA PRO A 642 33.12 -12.58 14.56
C PRO A 642 31.74 -11.89 14.55
N ARG A 643 30.81 -12.27 13.67
CA ARG A 643 29.51 -11.59 13.56
C ARG A 643 28.57 -11.90 14.72
N SER A 644 28.42 -13.18 15.08
CA SER A 644 27.55 -13.67 16.17
C SER A 644 26.09 -13.16 16.15
N ALA A 645 25.22 -13.74 16.98
CA ALA A 645 23.96 -13.11 17.36
C ALA A 645 24.17 -12.28 18.62
N GLU A 646 23.87 -10.99 18.55
CA GLU A 646 24.14 -10.03 19.63
C GLU A 646 22.90 -9.83 20.51
N LEU A 647 23.06 -10.04 21.82
CA LEU A 647 22.03 -9.82 22.82
C LEU A 647 22.46 -8.72 23.81
N ALA A 648 21.81 -7.56 23.75
CA ALA A 648 22.00 -6.47 24.73
C ALA A 648 20.71 -6.29 25.55
N GLN A 649 20.78 -6.54 26.87
CA GLN A 649 19.60 -6.53 27.75
C GLN A 649 18.44 -7.40 27.22
N SER A 650 18.75 -8.45 26.47
CA SER A 650 17.76 -9.26 25.72
C SER A 650 17.95 -10.74 26.01
N THR A 651 16.90 -11.52 25.77
CA THR A 651 16.89 -12.96 26.08
C THR A 651 16.79 -13.79 24.81
N LEU A 652 17.65 -14.81 24.69
CA LEU A 652 17.49 -15.91 23.74
C LEU A 652 17.17 -17.18 24.52
N THR A 653 16.06 -17.81 24.17
CA THR A 653 15.59 -19.05 24.80
C THR A 653 15.62 -20.18 23.78
N LEU A 654 16.33 -21.27 24.11
CA LEU A 654 16.32 -22.52 23.35
C LEU A 654 15.89 -23.65 24.30
N HIS A 655 14.58 -23.93 24.36
CA HIS A 655 14.03 -24.80 25.40
C HIS A 655 12.98 -25.81 24.92
N GLY A 656 13.11 -27.07 25.33
CA GLY A 656 12.07 -28.08 25.10
C GLY A 656 11.95 -28.52 23.64
N ASN A 657 13.04 -28.41 22.88
CA ASN A 657 13.03 -28.72 21.45
C ASN A 657 13.63 -30.10 21.15
N ALA A 658 13.10 -30.77 20.14
CA ALA A 658 13.62 -32.01 19.58
C ALA A 658 14.10 -31.78 18.14
N GLY A 659 15.36 -32.14 17.87
CA GLY A 659 16.01 -32.06 16.58
C GLY A 659 16.71 -33.36 16.20
N SER A 660 17.29 -33.39 15.00
CA SER A 660 18.13 -34.51 14.54
C SER A 660 19.31 -34.02 13.70
N GLY A 661 20.33 -34.85 13.55
CA GLY A 661 21.55 -34.53 12.83
C GLY A 661 22.75 -34.37 13.77
N PRO A 662 23.83 -33.73 13.31
CA PRO A 662 25.09 -33.67 14.06
C PRO A 662 25.05 -32.71 15.24
N VAL A 663 24.25 -31.65 15.16
CA VAL A 663 24.18 -30.57 16.17
C VAL A 663 22.76 -30.03 16.28
N VAL A 664 22.39 -29.49 17.45
CA VAL A 664 21.13 -28.77 17.68
C VAL A 664 21.19 -27.37 17.09
N MET A 665 22.36 -26.74 17.16
CA MET A 665 22.60 -25.36 16.78
C MET A 665 23.99 -25.21 16.14
N ASP A 666 24.14 -24.22 15.27
CA ASP A 666 25.45 -23.71 14.82
C ASP A 666 25.49 -22.17 14.89
N GLY A 667 26.71 -21.63 14.79
CA GLY A 667 26.98 -20.20 15.02
C GLY A 667 27.40 -19.88 16.45
N THR A 668 27.41 -18.59 16.80
CA THR A 668 27.85 -18.12 18.11
C THR A 668 26.89 -17.08 18.66
N VAL A 669 26.50 -17.21 19.93
CA VAL A 669 25.73 -16.18 20.65
C VAL A 669 26.69 -15.32 21.47
N ALA A 670 26.63 -14.01 21.28
CA ALA A 670 27.39 -13.04 22.05
C ALA A 670 26.45 -12.30 23.01
N LEU A 671 26.72 -12.43 24.31
CA LEU A 671 26.09 -11.60 25.33
C LEU A 671 26.82 -10.26 25.34
N GLY A 672 26.18 -9.18 24.90
CA GLY A 672 26.77 -7.85 25.01
C GLY A 672 27.04 -7.49 26.48
N ASN A 673 27.87 -6.47 26.73
CA ASN A 673 28.28 -6.01 28.07
C ASN A 673 27.13 -5.53 28.99
N ALA A 674 25.88 -5.61 28.53
CA ALA A 674 24.70 -5.04 29.16
C ALA A 674 23.72 -6.11 29.72
N GLY A 675 24.18 -7.33 30.03
CA GLY A 675 23.35 -8.33 30.73
C GLY A 675 22.34 -9.08 29.87
N GLY A 676 22.73 -9.47 28.65
CA GLY A 676 21.97 -10.43 27.84
C GLY A 676 21.87 -11.81 28.50
N LYS A 677 20.83 -12.58 28.16
CA LYS A 677 20.61 -13.93 28.68
C LYS A 677 20.48 -14.94 27.55
N PHE A 678 21.26 -16.00 27.59
CA PHE A 678 21.05 -17.18 26.75
C PHE A 678 20.63 -18.36 27.63
N VAL A 679 19.38 -18.78 27.51
CA VAL A 679 18.77 -19.82 28.36
C VAL A 679 18.53 -21.07 27.54
N VAL A 680 19.02 -22.21 28.03
CA VAL A 680 19.02 -23.49 27.31
C VAL A 680 18.49 -24.60 28.19
N GLY A 681 17.61 -25.46 27.70
CA GLY A 681 17.13 -26.59 28.49
C GLY A 681 16.29 -27.58 27.71
N CYS A 682 16.16 -28.81 28.22
CA CYS A 682 15.24 -29.82 27.68
C CYS A 682 15.37 -30.08 26.18
N LEU A 683 16.61 -30.22 25.72
CA LEU A 683 16.88 -30.48 24.32
C LEU A 683 16.95 -31.98 24.08
N THR A 684 16.40 -32.41 22.94
CA THR A 684 16.51 -33.77 22.45
C THR A 684 17.20 -33.74 21.09
N LEU A 685 18.27 -34.51 20.91
CA LEU A 685 18.98 -34.66 19.64
C LEU A 685 19.01 -36.14 19.26
N ASN A 686 18.57 -36.50 18.05
CA ASN A 686 18.55 -37.89 17.58
C ASN A 686 17.79 -38.84 18.53
N ARG A 687 16.66 -38.35 19.08
CA ARG A 687 15.83 -39.06 20.08
C ARG A 687 16.50 -39.29 21.44
N GLN A 688 17.64 -38.66 21.71
CA GLN A 688 18.32 -38.71 23.01
C GLN A 688 18.19 -37.36 23.71
N ALA A 689 17.74 -37.38 24.97
CA ALA A 689 17.67 -36.19 25.80
C ALA A 689 19.08 -35.77 26.22
N LEU A 690 19.43 -34.51 25.94
CA LEU A 690 20.76 -33.96 26.21
C LEU A 690 20.88 -33.48 27.66
N GLN A 691 21.96 -33.89 28.31
CA GLN A 691 22.41 -33.34 29.58
C GLN A 691 23.13 -32.00 29.38
N PRO A 692 23.19 -31.12 30.40
CA PRO A 692 23.87 -29.82 30.29
C PRO A 692 25.33 -29.89 29.80
N MET A 693 26.05 -30.97 30.12
CA MET A 693 27.43 -31.19 29.65
C MET A 693 27.50 -31.48 28.14
N GLU A 694 26.42 -31.94 27.53
CA GLU A 694 26.34 -32.31 26.12
C GLU A 694 25.89 -31.13 25.22
N TYR A 695 25.46 -30.01 25.82
CA TYR A 695 25.03 -28.82 25.06
C TYR A 695 26.15 -28.23 24.19
N ARG A 696 27.39 -28.14 24.72
CA ARG A 696 28.53 -27.66 23.93
C ARG A 696 28.88 -28.60 22.77
N PRO A 697 29.02 -29.93 22.97
CA PRO A 697 29.13 -30.88 21.86
C PRO A 697 28.00 -30.82 20.84
N ALA A 698 26.77 -30.50 21.28
CA ALA A 698 25.61 -30.32 20.42
C ALA A 698 25.58 -28.96 19.68
N GLY A 699 26.70 -28.21 19.66
CA GLY A 699 26.88 -26.98 18.89
C GLY A 699 26.39 -25.70 19.57
N ILE A 700 26.07 -25.75 20.87
CA ILE A 700 25.64 -24.57 21.63
C ILE A 700 26.87 -23.80 22.12
N ILE A 701 27.25 -22.77 21.36
CA ILE A 701 28.44 -21.96 21.59
C ILE A 701 28.06 -20.57 22.10
N GLY A 702 28.62 -20.21 23.26
CA GLY A 702 28.36 -18.96 23.98
C GLY A 702 28.36 -19.18 25.50
N GLU A 703 28.07 -18.11 26.24
CA GLU A 703 27.74 -18.16 27.67
C GLU A 703 26.24 -18.40 27.82
N PHE A 704 25.85 -19.49 28.48
CA PHE A 704 24.44 -19.85 28.64
C PHE A 704 24.12 -20.38 30.04
N ARG A 705 22.87 -20.18 30.47
CA ARG A 705 22.30 -20.71 31.71
C ARG A 705 21.45 -21.96 31.42
N PRO A 706 21.85 -23.15 31.89
CA PRO A 706 21.03 -24.35 31.74
C PRO A 706 19.80 -24.29 32.66
N VAL A 707 18.64 -24.71 32.15
CA VAL A 707 17.39 -24.84 32.90
C VAL A 707 16.90 -26.29 32.81
N ALA A 708 16.60 -26.87 33.97
CA ALA A 708 16.14 -28.24 34.07
C ALA A 708 14.68 -28.40 33.60
N CYS A 709 14.34 -29.61 33.13
CA CYS A 709 12.99 -29.89 32.66
C CYS A 709 11.96 -29.91 33.77
N GLY A 710 10.78 -29.39 33.45
CA GLY A 710 9.66 -29.26 34.40
C GLY A 710 9.77 -28.07 35.36
N VAL A 711 10.90 -27.36 35.40
CA VAL A 711 11.07 -26.17 36.26
C VAL A 711 10.34 -24.97 35.63
N CYS A 712 9.64 -24.21 36.47
CA CYS A 712 9.05 -22.94 36.09
C CYS A 712 10.14 -21.86 36.03
N ASP A 713 10.43 -21.36 34.83
CA ASP A 713 11.38 -20.27 34.64
C ASP A 713 10.77 -19.17 33.76
N ALA A 714 10.79 -17.94 34.26
CA ALA A 714 10.20 -16.79 33.57
C ALA A 714 10.94 -16.45 32.27
N ASP A 715 12.27 -16.60 32.24
CA ASP A 715 13.07 -16.33 31.04
C ASP A 715 12.85 -17.41 29.96
N VAL A 716 12.21 -18.53 30.30
CA VAL A 716 11.84 -19.59 29.35
C VAL A 716 10.43 -19.40 28.80
N ARG A 717 9.48 -18.99 29.65
CA ARG A 717 8.05 -19.06 29.34
C ARG A 717 7.42 -17.72 29.01
N CYS A 718 7.99 -16.61 29.45
CA CYS A 718 7.34 -15.32 29.42
C CYS A 718 8.20 -14.26 28.75
N PHE A 719 7.57 -13.37 28.00
CA PHE A 719 8.19 -12.13 27.58
C PHE A 719 8.36 -11.21 28.79
N ALA A 720 9.60 -11.05 29.25
CA ALA A 720 9.91 -10.41 30.52
C ALA A 720 9.32 -8.99 30.64
N ALA A 721 9.41 -8.18 29.58
CA ALA A 721 8.99 -6.78 29.61
C ALA A 721 7.48 -6.59 29.86
N ALA A 722 6.64 -7.55 29.45
CA ALA A 722 5.20 -7.50 29.69
C ALA A 722 4.70 -8.56 30.67
N THR A 723 5.58 -9.08 31.54
CA THR A 723 5.26 -10.07 32.58
C THR A 723 5.29 -9.44 33.97
N ARG A 724 4.18 -9.52 34.71
CA ARG A 724 4.08 -9.03 36.10
C ARG A 724 4.61 -10.05 37.10
N ALA A 725 4.24 -11.31 36.93
CA ALA A 725 4.62 -12.41 37.81
C ALA A 725 4.49 -13.76 37.11
N MET A 726 5.12 -14.78 37.65
CA MET A 726 4.87 -16.17 37.28
C MET A 726 4.14 -16.88 38.42
N SER A 727 3.06 -17.60 38.08
CA SER A 727 2.34 -18.43 39.04
C SER A 727 3.06 -19.75 39.33
N GLY A 728 2.72 -20.40 40.45
CA GLY A 728 3.25 -21.72 40.82
C GLY A 728 2.97 -22.84 39.81
N SER A 729 2.00 -22.66 38.88
CA SER A 729 1.72 -23.59 37.77
C SER A 729 2.49 -23.25 36.49
N CYS A 730 3.62 -22.53 36.60
CA CYS A 730 4.43 -22.03 35.49
C CYS A 730 3.67 -21.17 34.46
N ARG A 731 2.55 -20.53 34.84
CA ARG A 731 1.79 -19.65 33.95
C ARG A 731 2.22 -18.20 34.15
N CYS A 732 2.50 -17.49 33.06
CA CYS A 732 2.79 -16.07 33.08
C CYS A 732 1.52 -15.29 33.44
N ARG A 733 1.64 -14.35 34.39
CA ARG A 733 0.64 -13.32 34.66
C ARG A 733 1.15 -12.03 34.01
N CYS A 734 0.41 -11.56 33.02
CA CYS A 734 0.85 -10.44 32.21
C CYS A 734 0.68 -9.12 32.94
N ALA A 735 1.61 -8.20 32.69
CA ALA A 735 1.44 -6.79 33.02
C ALA A 735 0.39 -6.17 32.07
N GLU A 736 0.04 -4.91 32.33
CA GLU A 736 -0.79 -4.17 31.38
C GLU A 736 -0.09 -4.10 30.02
N GLY A 737 -0.82 -4.36 28.94
CA GLY A 737 -0.26 -4.44 27.59
C GLY A 737 0.33 -5.79 27.20
N GLY A 738 0.40 -6.79 28.10
CA GLY A 738 0.81 -8.15 27.76
C GLY A 738 -0.38 -9.07 27.45
N TYR A 739 -0.25 -9.93 26.43
CA TYR A 739 -1.32 -10.80 25.93
C TYR A 739 -0.91 -12.27 25.83
N GLY A 740 -1.92 -13.15 25.94
CA GLY A 740 -1.76 -14.58 25.75
C GLY A 740 -1.02 -15.27 26.89
N ARG A 741 -0.60 -16.52 26.65
CA ARG A 741 0.07 -17.36 27.66
C ARG A 741 1.51 -16.93 27.94
N ASP A 742 2.14 -16.27 26.98
CA ASP A 742 3.55 -15.89 27.01
C ASP A 742 3.74 -14.39 27.34
N CYS A 743 2.63 -13.66 27.55
CA CYS A 743 2.61 -12.21 27.77
C CYS A 743 3.29 -11.42 26.66
N LEU A 744 2.99 -11.74 25.41
CA LEU A 744 3.51 -11.00 24.26
C LEU A 744 2.97 -9.56 24.27
N PRO A 745 3.73 -8.57 23.78
CA PRO A 745 3.35 -7.16 23.85
C PRO A 745 2.25 -6.76 22.86
N VAL A 746 1.82 -7.69 22.00
CA VAL A 746 0.78 -7.49 20.97
C VAL A 746 -0.33 -8.51 21.13
N TYR A 747 -1.57 -8.05 21.01
CA TYR A 747 -2.73 -8.93 20.91
C TYR A 747 -2.79 -9.51 19.50
N LEU A 748 -2.61 -10.83 19.38
CA LEU A 748 -2.77 -11.57 18.13
C LEU A 748 -4.16 -12.23 18.15
N PRO A 749 -5.14 -11.73 17.39
CA PRO A 749 -6.49 -12.31 17.39
C PRO A 749 -6.46 -13.71 16.78
N ARG A 750 -7.27 -14.61 17.34
CA ARG A 750 -7.61 -15.87 16.68
C ARG A 750 -8.90 -15.68 15.91
N VAL A 751 -8.93 -16.13 14.67
CA VAL A 751 -10.06 -15.93 13.76
C VAL A 751 -10.39 -17.28 13.13
N ASP A 752 -11.66 -17.66 13.19
CA ASP A 752 -12.17 -18.89 12.58
C ASP A 752 -12.95 -18.50 11.30
N GLY A 753 -12.35 -18.74 10.13
CA GLY A 753 -12.85 -18.30 8.82
C GLY A 753 -13.00 -16.79 8.66
N CYS A 754 -13.95 -16.35 7.84
CA CYS A 754 -14.27 -14.91 7.66
C CYS A 754 -15.20 -14.35 8.74
N ASN A 755 -15.36 -15.01 9.89
CA ASN A 755 -16.13 -14.43 11.00
C ASN A 755 -15.43 -13.19 11.55
N ARG A 756 -16.20 -12.28 12.17
CA ARG A 756 -15.64 -11.08 12.80
C ARG A 756 -14.56 -11.48 13.80
N THR A 757 -13.43 -10.77 13.73
CA THR A 757 -12.37 -10.86 14.72
C THR A 757 -12.95 -10.57 16.11
N PRO A 758 -12.68 -11.42 17.12
CA PRO A 758 -13.12 -11.15 18.48
C PRO A 758 -12.54 -9.82 18.96
N GLU A 759 -13.36 -9.01 19.64
CA GLU A 759 -12.90 -7.77 20.24
C GLU A 759 -11.79 -8.07 21.25
N LYS A 760 -10.79 -7.19 21.32
CA LYS A 760 -9.64 -7.34 22.21
C LYS A 760 -10.11 -7.65 23.64
N PRO A 761 -9.70 -8.78 24.25
CA PRO A 761 -10.12 -9.11 25.61
C PRO A 761 -9.70 -8.00 26.58
N LEU A 762 -10.65 -7.50 27.37
CA LEU A 762 -10.31 -6.65 28.52
C LEU A 762 -9.51 -7.50 29.51
N LEU A 763 -8.29 -7.06 29.84
CA LEU A 763 -7.46 -7.73 30.84
C LEU A 763 -8.19 -7.64 32.20
N SER A 764 -8.73 -8.77 32.66
CA SER A 764 -9.49 -8.84 33.91
C SER A 764 -8.58 -8.58 35.11
N HIS A 765 -8.77 -7.44 35.76
CA HIS A 765 -8.32 -7.23 37.14
C HIS A 765 -9.19 -8.05 38.08
N THR A 766 -8.65 -9.13 38.65
CA THR A 766 -9.16 -9.65 39.93
C THR A 766 -8.03 -10.35 40.67
N GLU A 767 -7.37 -9.60 41.56
CA GLU A 767 -6.91 -10.20 42.82
C GLU A 767 -7.87 -9.73 43.90
N THR A 768 -8.44 -10.68 44.63
CA THR A 768 -8.81 -10.48 46.03
C THR A 768 -8.39 -11.73 46.78
N LEU A 769 -7.35 -11.57 47.60
CA LEU A 769 -7.06 -12.44 48.73
C LEU A 769 -8.23 -12.34 49.71
N THR A 770 -8.69 -13.47 50.22
CA THR A 770 -9.12 -13.60 51.62
C THR A 770 -8.97 -15.06 52.04
N GLU A 771 -7.99 -15.32 52.90
CA GLU A 771 -8.10 -16.40 53.88
C GLU A 771 -9.30 -16.10 54.78
N THR A 772 -10.29 -16.97 54.85
CA THR A 772 -10.58 -17.77 56.06
C THR A 772 -11.79 -18.69 55.86
N ARG A 773 -11.61 -19.93 56.32
CA ARG A 773 -12.60 -20.86 56.88
C ARG A 773 -13.89 -21.17 56.09
N SER A 774 -13.98 -22.45 55.75
CA SER A 774 -15.18 -23.30 55.67
C SER A 774 -16.47 -22.72 56.27
N LEU A 775 -17.55 -22.76 55.49
CA LEU A 775 -18.88 -23.24 55.89
C LEU A 775 -19.71 -23.45 54.60
N THR A 776 -20.16 -24.68 54.38
CA THR A 776 -21.24 -25.01 53.43
C THR A 776 -22.54 -24.37 53.92
N PRO A 777 -23.39 -23.78 53.05
CA PRO A 777 -24.62 -24.51 52.70
C PRO A 777 -25.19 -24.24 51.28
N THR A 778 -25.72 -25.33 50.73
CA THR A 778 -26.90 -25.51 49.87
C THR A 778 -27.57 -24.30 49.18
N TRP A 779 -27.70 -24.37 47.84
CA TRP A 779 -28.66 -23.57 47.07
C TRP A 779 -29.42 -24.46 46.05
N THR A 780 -30.74 -24.43 46.14
CA THR A 780 -31.72 -24.98 45.20
C THR A 780 -31.88 -24.08 43.97
N PRO A 781 -32.09 -24.63 42.76
CA PRO A 781 -32.28 -23.83 41.54
C PRO A 781 -33.76 -23.51 41.29
N THR A 782 -34.05 -22.24 41.02
CA THR A 782 -35.31 -21.81 40.35
C THR A 782 -34.97 -21.08 39.04
N PRO A 783 -35.68 -21.39 37.94
CA PRO A 783 -35.31 -20.97 36.59
C PRO A 783 -35.95 -19.62 36.17
N PRO A 784 -35.38 -18.91 35.18
CA PRO A 784 -36.06 -17.76 34.58
C PRO A 784 -37.05 -18.23 33.50
N THR A 785 -38.30 -17.75 33.58
CA THR A 785 -39.32 -17.88 32.54
C THR A 785 -39.15 -16.86 31.40
N PRO A 786 -39.62 -17.19 30.18
CA PRO A 786 -39.25 -16.52 28.93
C PRO A 786 -40.39 -15.69 28.31
N SER A 787 -40.04 -14.78 27.39
CA SER A 787 -40.95 -14.22 26.38
C SER A 787 -40.09 -13.48 25.34
N LEU A 788 -40.23 -13.57 24.01
CA LEU A 788 -41.09 -14.25 23.03
C LEU A 788 -40.26 -14.12 21.71
N SER A 789 -39.86 -15.20 21.04
CA SER A 789 -40.45 -15.71 19.77
C SER A 789 -40.64 -14.64 18.68
N THR A 790 -40.30 -14.76 17.40
CA THR A 790 -40.17 -15.89 16.44
C THR A 790 -39.88 -15.21 15.08
N THR A 791 -39.27 -15.78 14.04
CA THR A 791 -39.68 -16.98 13.28
C THR A 791 -38.51 -17.56 12.48
N HIS A 792 -38.21 -18.84 12.68
CA HIS A 792 -37.50 -19.70 11.73
C HIS A 792 -38.52 -20.62 11.05
N TYR A 793 -38.39 -20.78 9.74
CA TYR A 793 -39.05 -21.82 8.94
C TYR A 793 -38.45 -23.19 9.29
N SER A 794 -39.32 -24.18 9.52
CA SER A 794 -38.98 -25.57 9.85
C SER A 794 -38.73 -26.43 8.60
N PRO A 795 -37.91 -27.50 8.70
CA PRO A 795 -38.01 -28.68 7.85
C PRO A 795 -38.59 -29.86 8.63
N THR A 796 -39.63 -30.50 8.11
CA THR A 796 -40.19 -31.76 8.64
C THR A 796 -39.87 -32.93 7.72
N HIS A 797 -39.45 -34.05 8.31
CA HIS A 797 -39.23 -35.33 7.64
C HIS A 797 -40.15 -36.41 8.23
N TYR A 798 -40.68 -37.24 7.32
CA TYR A 798 -41.22 -38.62 7.44
C TYR A 798 -42.58 -38.91 8.12
N SER A 799 -43.50 -39.45 7.32
CA SER A 799 -43.90 -40.87 7.44
C SER A 799 -44.55 -41.39 6.14
N SER A 800 -44.46 -42.70 5.96
CA SER A 800 -44.75 -43.54 4.79
C SER A 800 -46.23 -43.81 4.51
N THR A 801 -46.62 -44.00 3.24
CA THR A 801 -47.49 -45.13 2.80
C THR A 801 -47.55 -45.26 1.27
N HIS A 802 -47.64 -46.52 0.83
CA HIS A 802 -47.78 -47.04 -0.53
C HIS A 802 -48.93 -46.42 -1.36
N TYR A 803 -48.74 -46.22 -2.68
CA TYR A 803 -49.30 -47.04 -3.77
C TYR A 803 -48.97 -46.44 -5.15
N SER A 804 -49.18 -47.26 -6.17
CA SER A 804 -48.69 -47.26 -7.55
C SER A 804 -49.23 -46.20 -8.53
N SER A 805 -48.52 -46.14 -9.66
CA SER A 805 -49.02 -46.08 -11.06
C SER A 805 -49.11 -44.75 -11.80
N THR A 806 -48.26 -44.69 -12.85
CA THR A 806 -48.55 -44.32 -14.27
C THR A 806 -48.82 -42.87 -14.72
N HIS A 807 -48.06 -42.54 -15.77
CA HIS A 807 -48.39 -41.80 -17.00
C HIS A 807 -48.39 -40.27 -17.04
N TYR A 808 -47.42 -39.76 -17.83
CA TYR A 808 -47.55 -38.78 -18.92
C TYR A 808 -48.53 -37.61 -18.77
N SER A 809 -48.00 -36.39 -18.74
CA SER A 809 -48.20 -35.30 -19.72
C SER A 809 -47.29 -34.14 -19.33
#